data_AF-A0A5M9MHD0-F1
#
_entry.id   AF-A0A5M9MHD0-F1
#
_cell.length_a   1.000
_cell.length_b   1.000
_cell.length_c   1.000
_cell.angle_alpha   90.00
_cell.angle_beta   90.00
_cell.angle_gamma   90.00
#
_symmetry.space_group_name_H-M   'P 1'
#
loop_
_entity.id
_entity.type
_entity.pdbx_description
1 polymer ?
#
loop_
_entity_poly.entity_id
_entity_poly.type
_entity_poly.pdbx_seq_one_letter_code
_entity_poly.pdbx_strand_id
1 'polypeptide(L)'
;MSAANSRLSSLLGHLVPTGIKGSTTATLQAGSEHPVNYHTLSPTAFLPRAAAIEPEAEAIVHVTANGQLLRRTYLEAADRARGLAYYLKKHGLKRVGILCPNTPAFLESIFGIAAAGAVNVGHRWDVLAVNYRLKYDDIQYIFTHAEVDAIIVDQEYLPLLEPYRSVNPSVPIIVDTDTDATEGQLSGPFDEAVLEGLKYDSDTGAKGWGSLESQAATEDDIIALAYTSGTTARPKGVEYTHRGCYLAAMANVIESGLNFHQGRCGYLWTLPMFHAMGWTFPWAVTAVRGTHFCLRKIDYPQIWKLLKQEHITHFNAAPTVNTLLCNSSDAECLPAPVQVTVAASPPTPHLFEQMTNLNLHPVHVYGMTETYGPITKGYHMPSWDNLPPKEKYKRMARQGHGFVTSLPVRVIQTDVPEGTVVDVSRNGTEIGEIVFVGNICARGYYKDPEATRKLFAGGVLHSGDLAVWHPDGAIQILDRAKDIIISGGENISSVALESMLVTHPDILEAGVVSVPDTHWGERPKAYVTVKPGQQLEGQAVIDWARNVSGISKFMIPREVEVVAELPKTSTGKPSNPSPPYRQNDLGLDLRERSRIRVLPSASPLGSSLWFYEGSVVYAGTSLSVGEIWIDTSTYLESSRIVTFAAGLMHHSRKPARFSSEAPSESSNSSSPDRTIDDDTDFFTSQANDSQSSVGLGTVRDTNGHMEQDVMLPPIGRLPPELLISIFSKFSSPADMLSCMLVCRGWAANCVGILWHRPSCSNWDNLKSITRSVGAPNRFFPYSELIRRLNLSALTEAVSDGTVVPFAQCKRIERLTLTNCSQLTDKGVSDVVEGNRYLQALDVSELRSLTDHTLYAVAQNCPRLQGLNITGCVKVTDDSLTAVSERCRQIKRLKLNGVPQVTGRAILAFAQNCPAILEIDLHDCKLVTSPSITSLMATLPSLRELRLAHCTEIDDSAFLELPKHASMDSLRILDLTACESIRDDAVERIIQAAPRLRNLVLAKCRFITDRAVWAICKLGKNLHYVHLGHCSNITDAAVIQLVKSCNRIRYIDLACCNRLTDVSVQQLATLPKLRRIGLVKCQLVTNESILALARPKVSTGVSCLERVHLSYCIKLTMDGIHTLLNNCPRLTHLSLTGVQAFLLPELTVFCREAPPEFTHQQRDVFCVFSGEGVCRLRDYLNQNVTPQRDLTEVTMYDDDDELDEDEGQVTGLMHAAAINDDDYIDIGHPHG
;
A
#
# COMPACT_ATOMS: atom_id res chain seq x y z
N MET A 1 -3.41 -38.43 -19.52
CA MET A 1 -3.89 -37.10 -19.97
C MET A 1 -2.93 -36.51 -21.01
N SER A 2 -2.88 -37.04 -22.24
CA SER A 2 -2.04 -36.45 -23.32
C SER A 2 -2.68 -36.44 -24.71
N ALA A 3 -3.94 -36.87 -24.87
CA ALA A 3 -4.59 -36.97 -26.18
C ALA A 3 -5.30 -35.68 -26.65
N ALA A 4 -5.52 -34.69 -25.77
CA ALA A 4 -6.23 -33.46 -26.11
C ALA A 4 -5.32 -32.45 -26.85
N ASN A 5 -4.06 -32.32 -26.41
CA ASN A 5 -3.13 -31.37 -27.03
C ASN A 5 -2.74 -31.77 -28.47
N SER A 6 -2.59 -33.06 -28.77
CA SER A 6 -2.25 -33.48 -30.14
C SER A 6 -3.40 -33.27 -31.14
N ARG A 7 -4.65 -33.41 -30.68
CA ARG A 7 -5.85 -33.12 -31.51
C ARG A 7 -6.01 -31.63 -31.78
N LEU A 8 -5.70 -30.78 -30.79
CA LEU A 8 -5.69 -29.33 -30.95
C LEU A 8 -4.59 -28.84 -31.91
N SER A 9 -3.38 -29.43 -31.84
CA SER A 9 -2.31 -29.13 -32.79
C SER A 9 -2.61 -29.60 -34.22
N SER A 10 -3.31 -30.73 -34.37
CA SER A 10 -3.74 -31.23 -35.69
C SER A 10 -4.79 -30.34 -36.35
N LEU A 11 -5.70 -29.75 -35.57
CA LEU A 11 -6.72 -28.82 -36.07
C LEU A 11 -6.13 -27.46 -36.46
N LEU A 12 -5.11 -26.98 -35.73
CA LEU A 12 -4.38 -25.76 -36.08
C LEU A 12 -3.60 -25.89 -37.40
N GLY A 13 -3.14 -27.10 -37.74
CA GLY A 13 -2.43 -27.37 -39.00
C GLY A 13 -3.30 -27.29 -40.27
N HIS A 14 -4.63 -27.36 -40.14
CA HIS A 14 -5.56 -27.24 -41.27
C HIS A 14 -6.06 -25.81 -41.53
N LEU A 15 -5.71 -24.86 -40.64
CA LEU A 15 -6.19 -23.47 -40.68
C LEU A 15 -5.15 -22.47 -41.22
N VAL A 16 -3.97 -22.94 -41.63
CA VAL A 16 -2.90 -22.09 -42.20
C VAL A 16 -2.64 -22.54 -43.65
N PRO A 17 -2.74 -21.63 -44.65
CA PRO A 17 -2.32 -21.94 -46.02
C PRO A 17 -0.84 -22.35 -46.05
N THR A 18 -0.53 -23.39 -46.80
CA THR A 18 0.83 -23.90 -46.98
C THR A 18 1.77 -22.84 -47.55
N GLY A 19 2.77 -22.45 -46.75
CA GLY A 19 3.88 -21.55 -47.09
C GLY A 19 3.90 -20.40 -46.07
N ILE A 20 4.74 -20.42 -45.04
CA ILE A 20 6.19 -20.17 -45.12
C ILE A 20 6.86 -20.75 -43.86
N LYS A 21 7.97 -21.48 -44.05
CA LYS A 21 8.89 -21.89 -42.98
C LYS A 21 9.95 -20.81 -42.79
N GLY A 22 10.19 -20.41 -41.54
CA GLY A 22 11.46 -19.83 -41.10
C GLY A 22 11.44 -18.32 -40.77
N SER A 23 12.12 -17.99 -39.66
CA SER A 23 12.48 -16.68 -39.14
C SER A 23 11.53 -16.00 -38.14
N THR A 24 12.18 -15.49 -37.10
CA THR A 24 11.74 -14.77 -35.91
C THR A 24 11.02 -13.45 -36.20
N THR A 25 9.96 -13.20 -35.42
CA THR A 25 9.31 -11.92 -35.02
C THR A 25 8.99 -10.84 -36.07
N ALA A 26 7.70 -10.55 -36.28
CA ALA A 26 7.06 -9.23 -36.04
C ALA A 26 5.56 -9.20 -36.41
N THR A 27 4.83 -8.33 -35.71
CA THR A 27 3.56 -7.64 -36.05
C THR A 27 2.21 -8.37 -36.09
N LEU A 28 1.33 -7.96 -35.15
CA LEU A 28 -0.01 -7.50 -35.52
C LEU A 28 0.15 -6.26 -36.40
N GLN A 29 -0.19 -6.35 -37.67
CA GLN A 29 -0.75 -5.23 -38.44
C GLN A 29 -1.47 -5.80 -39.67
N ALA A 30 -2.80 -5.82 -39.61
CA ALA A 30 -3.64 -5.72 -40.81
C ALA A 30 -4.44 -4.42 -40.68
N GLY A 31 -3.74 -3.33 -40.99
CA GLY A 31 -4.23 -1.98 -41.15
C GLY A 31 -3.16 -1.23 -41.91
N SER A 32 -3.16 -1.39 -43.25
CA SER A 32 -2.11 -1.02 -44.21
C SER A 32 -0.80 -1.81 -44.06
N GLU A 33 -0.36 -2.49 -45.13
CA GLU A 33 0.92 -3.22 -45.23
C GLU A 33 2.13 -2.27 -45.36
N HIS A 34 2.13 -1.21 -44.56
CA HIS A 34 3.16 -0.18 -44.59
C HIS A 34 3.59 0.12 -43.15
N PRO A 35 4.55 -0.63 -42.59
CA PRO A 35 5.12 -0.37 -41.26
C PRO A 35 5.88 0.97 -41.16
N VAL A 36 5.93 1.75 -42.25
CA VAL A 36 6.55 3.08 -42.33
C VAL A 36 5.90 4.12 -41.42
N ASN A 37 4.69 3.91 -40.93
CA ASN A 37 3.97 4.85 -40.05
C ASN A 37 4.09 4.51 -38.55
N TYR A 38 4.92 3.54 -38.16
CA TYR A 38 5.02 3.06 -36.79
C TYR A 38 6.47 2.91 -36.31
N HIS A 39 6.76 3.47 -35.13
CA HIS A 39 7.98 3.21 -34.35
C HIS A 39 7.61 3.23 -32.86
N THR A 40 8.41 2.61 -31.99
CA THR A 40 8.14 2.53 -30.55
C THR A 40 8.51 3.80 -29.81
N LEU A 41 7.70 4.18 -28.82
CA LEU A 41 7.98 5.34 -27.97
C LEU A 41 8.99 5.00 -26.88
N SER A 42 10.29 5.15 -27.19
CA SER A 42 11.39 4.94 -26.23
C SER A 42 12.23 6.22 -26.08
N PRO A 43 12.44 6.73 -24.85
CA PRO A 43 13.22 7.95 -24.63
C PRO A 43 14.73 7.73 -24.87
N THR A 44 15.18 6.47 -24.97
CA THR A 44 16.56 6.11 -25.32
C THR A 44 16.98 6.71 -26.66
N ALA A 45 16.05 6.87 -27.61
CA ALA A 45 16.33 7.43 -28.93
C ALA A 45 16.74 8.92 -28.92
N PHE A 46 16.51 9.63 -27.81
CA PHE A 46 16.82 11.06 -27.73
C PHE A 46 18.32 11.37 -27.76
N LEU A 47 19.16 10.55 -27.11
CA LEU A 47 20.60 10.76 -27.07
C LEU A 47 21.30 10.60 -28.43
N PRO A 48 21.14 9.48 -29.17
CA PRO A 48 21.73 9.36 -30.50
C PRO A 48 21.17 10.40 -31.48
N ARG A 49 19.90 10.80 -31.34
CA ARG A 49 19.33 11.89 -32.11
C ARG A 49 20.02 13.23 -31.80
N ALA A 50 20.25 13.55 -30.54
CA ALA A 50 20.92 14.80 -30.15
C ALA A 50 22.36 14.86 -30.73
N ALA A 51 23.12 13.77 -30.59
CA ALA A 51 24.47 13.64 -31.16
C ALA A 51 24.49 13.71 -32.70
N ALA A 52 23.45 13.23 -33.38
CA ALA A 52 23.35 13.33 -34.84
C ALA A 52 23.04 14.75 -35.33
N ILE A 53 22.35 15.57 -34.54
CA ILE A 53 21.97 16.94 -34.93
C ILE A 53 23.09 17.93 -34.59
N GLU A 54 23.65 17.85 -33.37
CA GLU A 54 24.69 18.76 -32.89
C GLU A 54 25.78 17.96 -32.13
N PRO A 55 26.68 17.24 -32.83
CA PRO A 55 27.65 16.34 -32.18
C PRO A 55 28.59 17.07 -31.21
N GLU A 56 29.09 18.24 -31.61
CA GLU A 56 30.05 19.05 -30.85
C GLU A 56 29.37 19.96 -29.81
N ALA A 57 28.03 19.93 -29.70
CA ALA A 57 27.32 20.70 -28.70
C ALA A 57 27.60 20.17 -27.30
N GLU A 58 27.80 21.08 -26.35
CA GLU A 58 28.02 20.73 -24.95
C GLU A 58 26.78 20.05 -24.34
N ALA A 59 26.94 18.80 -23.95
CA ALA A 59 25.90 17.96 -23.38
C ALA A 59 25.98 17.91 -21.86
N ILE A 60 27.18 17.81 -21.29
CA ILE A 60 27.38 17.63 -19.85
C ILE A 60 28.51 18.53 -19.36
N VAL A 61 28.25 19.28 -18.29
CA VAL A 61 29.26 20.05 -17.55
C VAL A 61 29.29 19.56 -16.11
N HIS A 62 30.47 19.23 -15.61
CA HIS A 62 30.63 18.68 -14.27
C HIS A 62 31.96 19.09 -13.64
N VAL A 63 31.98 19.28 -12.32
CA VAL A 63 33.23 19.35 -11.57
C VAL A 63 33.39 18.01 -10.86
N THR A 64 34.39 17.26 -11.28
CA THR A 64 34.70 15.90 -10.80
C THR A 64 35.15 15.90 -9.34
N ALA A 65 35.18 14.73 -8.70
CA ALA A 65 35.59 14.57 -7.30
C ALA A 65 37.04 15.03 -7.03
N ASN A 66 37.93 15.01 -8.03
CA ASN A 66 39.29 15.55 -7.94
C ASN A 66 39.40 17.06 -8.27
N GLY A 67 38.27 17.74 -8.48
CA GLY A 67 38.20 19.19 -8.71
C GLY A 67 38.47 19.63 -10.15
N GLN A 68 38.50 18.72 -11.12
CA GLN A 68 38.66 19.05 -12.53
C GLN A 68 37.32 19.43 -13.17
N LEU A 69 37.36 20.39 -14.10
CA LEU A 69 36.19 20.79 -14.87
C LEU A 69 36.09 19.92 -16.12
N LEU A 70 35.07 19.08 -16.15
CA LEU A 70 34.69 18.24 -17.27
C LEU A 70 33.61 18.92 -18.12
N ARG A 71 33.85 19.00 -19.43
CA ARG A 71 32.86 19.41 -20.43
C ARG A 71 32.81 18.34 -21.51
N ARG A 72 31.68 17.65 -21.65
CA ARG A 72 31.47 16.61 -22.67
C ARG A 72 30.50 17.10 -23.73
N THR A 73 30.83 16.79 -24.98
CA THR A 73 29.95 16.98 -26.13
C THR A 73 28.86 15.91 -26.19
N TYR A 74 27.83 16.13 -27.00
CA TYR A 74 26.79 15.14 -27.25
C TYR A 74 27.33 13.88 -27.93
N LEU A 75 28.32 14.02 -28.81
CA LEU A 75 29.00 12.88 -29.44
C LEU A 75 29.74 12.04 -28.39
N GLU A 76 30.51 12.67 -27.51
CA GLU A 76 31.22 11.97 -26.44
C GLU A 76 30.26 11.28 -25.47
N ALA A 77 29.20 11.97 -25.02
CA ALA A 77 28.21 11.39 -24.13
C ALA A 77 27.48 10.19 -24.78
N ALA A 78 27.13 10.30 -26.07
CA ALA A 78 26.53 9.20 -26.82
C ALA A 78 27.49 8.03 -26.99
N ASP A 79 28.76 8.27 -27.27
CA ASP A 79 29.78 7.22 -27.42
C ASP A 79 30.05 6.51 -26.10
N ARG A 80 30.07 7.22 -24.98
CA ARG A 80 30.22 6.61 -23.65
C ARG A 80 29.01 5.75 -23.26
N ALA A 81 27.79 6.25 -23.48
CA ALA A 81 26.57 5.46 -23.26
C ALA A 81 26.52 4.21 -24.18
N ARG A 82 26.92 4.36 -25.45
CA ARG A 82 27.07 3.24 -26.41
C ARG A 82 28.10 2.22 -25.93
N GLY A 83 29.26 2.68 -25.47
CA GLY A 83 30.31 1.83 -24.90
C GLY A 83 29.78 0.98 -23.76
N LEU A 84 29.15 1.62 -22.77
CA LEU A 84 28.52 0.89 -21.66
C LEU A 84 27.46 -0.10 -22.17
N ALA A 85 26.63 0.28 -23.14
CA ALA A 85 25.60 -0.60 -23.68
C ALA A 85 26.18 -1.91 -24.26
N TYR A 86 27.27 -1.80 -25.04
CA TYR A 86 27.97 -2.96 -25.59
C TYR A 86 28.69 -3.79 -24.54
N TYR A 87 29.23 -3.16 -23.50
CA TYR A 87 29.79 -3.87 -22.34
C TYR A 87 28.74 -4.75 -21.67
N LEU A 88 27.57 -4.17 -21.35
CA LEU A 88 26.47 -4.92 -20.73
C LEU A 88 25.99 -6.07 -21.62
N LYS A 89 25.87 -5.83 -22.94
CA LYS A 89 25.49 -6.85 -23.92
C LYS A 89 26.52 -7.98 -24.03
N LYS A 90 27.80 -7.66 -24.03
CA LYS A 90 28.91 -8.63 -24.08
C LYS A 90 28.92 -9.54 -22.86
N HIS A 91 28.67 -8.99 -21.67
CA HIS A 91 28.68 -9.73 -20.40
C HIS A 91 27.31 -10.33 -20.03
N GLY A 92 26.27 -10.13 -20.85
CA GLY A 92 24.94 -10.70 -20.63
C GLY A 92 24.22 -10.17 -19.38
N LEU A 93 24.60 -8.96 -18.92
CA LEU A 93 24.06 -8.31 -17.73
C LEU A 93 22.72 -7.64 -18.05
N LYS A 94 21.69 -7.86 -17.23
CA LYS A 94 20.33 -7.45 -17.60
C LYS A 94 19.68 -6.45 -16.68
N ARG A 95 19.70 -6.68 -15.38
CA ARG A 95 19.21 -5.70 -14.41
C ARG A 95 20.39 -5.00 -13.75
N VAL A 96 20.58 -3.73 -14.06
CA VAL A 96 21.72 -2.94 -13.55
C VAL A 96 21.22 -1.91 -12.55
N GLY A 97 21.78 -1.98 -11.34
CA GLY A 97 21.60 -1.00 -10.29
C GLY A 97 22.52 0.20 -10.47
N ILE A 98 22.07 1.40 -10.10
CA ILE A 98 22.84 2.64 -10.10
C ILE A 98 22.77 3.25 -8.69
N LEU A 99 23.94 3.46 -8.09
CA LEU A 99 24.13 4.13 -6.80
C LEU A 99 25.14 5.27 -6.96
N CYS A 100 24.73 6.34 -7.63
CA CYS A 100 25.56 7.50 -7.92
C CYS A 100 24.82 8.81 -7.56
N PRO A 101 25.54 9.91 -7.26
CA PRO A 101 24.97 11.24 -7.22
C PRO A 101 24.67 11.76 -8.65
N ASN A 102 24.37 13.04 -8.81
CA ASN A 102 24.17 13.63 -10.16
C ASN A 102 25.52 13.79 -10.85
N THR A 103 26.03 12.71 -11.44
CA THR A 103 27.30 12.67 -12.17
C THR A 103 27.07 12.31 -13.64
N PRO A 104 28.05 12.58 -14.51
CA PRO A 104 28.00 12.13 -15.91
C PRO A 104 27.77 10.63 -16.04
N ALA A 105 28.38 9.81 -15.15
CA ALA A 105 28.21 8.36 -15.15
C ALA A 105 26.74 7.93 -14.94
N PHE A 106 25.97 8.64 -14.11
CA PHE A 106 24.55 8.37 -13.95
C PHE A 106 23.79 8.60 -15.27
N LEU A 107 24.02 9.74 -15.94
CA LEU A 107 23.39 10.07 -17.22
C LEU A 107 23.76 9.08 -18.32
N GLU A 108 25.05 8.76 -18.45
CA GLU A 108 25.54 7.78 -19.42
C GLU A 108 24.93 6.39 -19.16
N SER A 109 24.80 6.02 -17.87
CA SER A 109 24.23 4.74 -17.46
C SER A 109 22.77 4.56 -17.83
N ILE A 110 21.91 5.56 -17.61
CA ILE A 110 20.48 5.41 -17.93
C ILE A 110 20.23 5.19 -19.42
N PHE A 111 21.03 5.82 -20.30
CA PHE A 111 20.93 5.62 -21.74
C PHE A 111 21.61 4.32 -22.15
N GLY A 112 22.79 4.03 -21.61
CA GLY A 112 23.55 2.81 -21.93
C GLY A 112 22.81 1.53 -21.53
N ILE A 113 22.22 1.48 -20.33
CA ILE A 113 21.44 0.33 -19.85
C ILE A 113 20.20 0.13 -20.72
N ALA A 114 19.47 1.20 -21.03
CA ALA A 114 18.29 1.12 -21.89
C ALA A 114 18.65 0.71 -23.32
N ALA A 115 19.76 1.20 -23.87
CA ALA A 115 20.24 0.87 -25.21
C ALA A 115 20.85 -0.54 -25.33
N ALA A 116 21.44 -1.07 -24.25
CA ALA A 116 21.89 -2.46 -24.19
C ALA A 116 20.74 -3.43 -24.43
N GLY A 117 19.50 -2.99 -24.15
CA GLY A 117 18.30 -3.72 -24.48
C GLY A 117 18.25 -5.09 -23.84
N ALA A 118 18.57 -5.17 -22.55
CA ALA A 118 18.98 -6.42 -21.95
C ALA A 118 17.82 -7.44 -21.77
N VAL A 119 17.56 -8.10 -22.89
CA VAL A 119 17.00 -9.42 -23.17
C VAL A 119 15.50 -9.62 -22.98
N ASN A 120 14.74 -9.02 -23.88
CA ASN A 120 13.55 -9.56 -24.53
C ASN A 120 13.39 -11.10 -24.51
N VAL A 121 12.89 -11.68 -23.40
CA VAL A 121 12.16 -12.96 -23.29
C VAL A 121 11.32 -12.92 -21.99
N GLY A 122 10.10 -12.38 -22.06
CA GLY A 122 9.11 -12.46 -20.97
C GLY A 122 9.42 -11.64 -19.71
N HIS A 123 8.74 -10.49 -19.54
CA HIS A 123 8.52 -9.81 -18.26
C HIS A 123 9.74 -9.72 -17.30
N ARG A 124 10.85 -8.98 -17.57
CA ARG A 124 11.87 -8.85 -16.50
C ARG A 124 13.04 -7.83 -16.52
N TRP A 125 13.05 -6.63 -17.10
CA TRP A 125 14.33 -5.85 -17.12
C TRP A 125 14.19 -4.35 -16.88
N ASP A 126 14.97 -3.79 -15.93
CA ASP A 126 14.71 -2.47 -15.37
C ASP A 126 15.99 -1.73 -14.90
N VAL A 127 16.14 -0.43 -15.23
CA VAL A 127 17.11 0.47 -14.58
C VAL A 127 16.71 0.70 -13.13
N LEU A 128 17.59 0.44 -12.17
CA LEU A 128 17.32 0.68 -10.75
C LEU A 128 18.18 1.82 -10.21
N ALA A 129 17.61 3.01 -10.04
CA ALA A 129 18.30 4.09 -9.36
C ALA A 129 18.00 4.08 -7.85
N VAL A 130 19.03 3.97 -7.01
CA VAL A 130 18.90 3.87 -5.55
C VAL A 130 19.35 5.16 -4.88
N ASN A 131 18.59 5.56 -3.88
CA ASN A 131 18.89 6.71 -3.06
C ASN A 131 20.03 6.41 -2.08
N TYR A 132 21.19 7.00 -2.31
CA TYR A 132 22.41 6.80 -1.50
C TYR A 132 22.31 7.36 -0.07
N ARG A 133 21.25 8.10 0.26
CA ARG A 133 20.99 8.61 1.63
C ARG A 133 20.16 7.65 2.47
N LEU A 134 19.80 6.47 1.95
CA LEU A 134 19.09 5.44 2.69
C LEU A 134 20.01 4.65 3.63
N LYS A 135 19.40 3.98 4.60
CA LYS A 135 20.13 3.09 5.51
C LYS A 135 20.64 1.88 4.74
N TYR A 136 21.76 1.31 5.21
CA TYR A 136 22.38 0.09 4.67
C TYR A 136 21.36 -1.03 4.42
N ASP A 137 20.48 -1.30 5.38
CA ASP A 137 19.45 -2.35 5.27
C ASP A 137 18.45 -2.10 4.14
N ASP A 138 18.07 -0.84 3.90
CA ASP A 138 17.14 -0.46 2.84
C ASP A 138 17.81 -0.59 1.47
N ILE A 139 19.07 -0.16 1.35
CA ILE A 139 19.89 -0.31 0.13
C ILE A 139 20.05 -1.80 -0.20
N GLN A 140 20.43 -2.62 0.79
CA GLN A 140 20.56 -4.06 0.64
C GLN A 140 19.23 -4.69 0.21
N TYR A 141 18.12 -4.31 0.85
CA TYR A 141 16.79 -4.79 0.49
C TYR A 141 16.42 -4.43 -0.94
N ILE A 142 16.64 -3.18 -1.37
CA ILE A 142 16.30 -2.70 -2.72
C ILE A 142 17.03 -3.52 -3.79
N PHE A 143 18.36 -3.66 -3.68
CA PHE A 143 19.14 -4.45 -4.64
C PHE A 143 18.76 -5.93 -4.63
N THR A 144 18.50 -6.50 -3.45
CA THR A 144 18.06 -7.91 -3.32
C THR A 144 16.66 -8.13 -3.89
N HIS A 145 15.72 -7.23 -3.62
CA HIS A 145 14.33 -7.31 -4.08
C HIS A 145 14.24 -7.15 -5.60
N ALA A 146 15.04 -6.22 -6.13
CA ALA A 146 15.17 -5.99 -7.55
C ALA A 146 15.84 -7.17 -8.27
N GLU A 147 16.70 -7.96 -7.61
CA GLU A 147 17.50 -9.03 -8.25
C GLU A 147 18.42 -8.45 -9.34
N VAL A 148 19.34 -7.58 -8.95
CA VAL A 148 20.32 -6.96 -9.88
C VAL A 148 21.42 -7.93 -10.28
N ASP A 149 21.80 -7.88 -11.56
CA ASP A 149 22.90 -8.65 -12.15
C ASP A 149 24.25 -7.91 -12.02
N ALA A 150 24.23 -6.57 -11.93
CA ALA A 150 25.40 -5.73 -11.69
C ALA A 150 24.99 -4.42 -11.01
N ILE A 151 25.94 -3.74 -10.35
CA ILE A 151 25.73 -2.44 -9.73
C ILE A 151 26.81 -1.47 -10.20
N ILE A 152 26.40 -0.33 -10.74
CA ILE A 152 27.26 0.84 -11.00
C ILE A 152 27.17 1.74 -9.76
N VAL A 153 28.32 2.09 -9.19
CA VAL A 153 28.38 2.83 -7.92
C VAL A 153 29.48 3.88 -7.96
N ASP A 154 29.19 5.05 -7.42
CA ASP A 154 30.20 6.07 -7.17
C ASP A 154 31.16 5.62 -6.06
N GLN A 155 32.46 5.83 -6.24
CA GLN A 155 33.51 5.44 -5.29
C GLN A 155 33.22 5.91 -3.85
N GLU A 156 32.62 7.09 -3.67
CA GLU A 156 32.23 7.64 -2.37
C GLU A 156 31.21 6.76 -1.63
N TYR A 157 30.34 6.07 -2.37
CA TYR A 157 29.21 5.29 -1.83
C TYR A 157 29.43 3.78 -1.90
N LEU A 158 30.59 3.32 -2.35
CA LEU A 158 30.97 1.90 -2.36
C LEU A 158 30.78 1.20 -0.99
N PRO A 159 31.14 1.82 0.18
CA PRO A 159 30.95 1.19 1.48
C PRO A 159 29.48 0.83 1.78
N LEU A 160 28.51 1.56 1.21
CA LEU A 160 27.07 1.28 1.41
C LEU A 160 26.65 -0.09 0.86
N LEU A 161 27.42 -0.65 -0.07
CA LEU A 161 27.16 -1.95 -0.68
C LEU A 161 27.76 -3.14 0.10
N GLU A 162 28.56 -2.91 1.15
CA GLU A 162 29.21 -4.00 1.89
C GLU A 162 28.23 -5.09 2.38
N PRO A 163 27.07 -4.76 3.01
CA PRO A 163 26.11 -5.78 3.43
C PRO A 163 25.53 -6.56 2.25
N TYR A 164 25.28 -5.90 1.12
CA TYR A 164 24.79 -6.56 -0.09
C TYR A 164 25.84 -7.50 -0.69
N ARG A 165 27.09 -7.03 -0.80
CA ARG A 165 28.23 -7.77 -1.33
C ARG A 165 28.55 -9.01 -0.49
N SER A 166 28.36 -8.94 0.83
CA SER A 166 28.57 -10.08 1.73
C SER A 166 27.63 -11.26 1.44
N VAL A 167 26.41 -10.97 0.98
CA VAL A 167 25.38 -11.96 0.66
C VAL A 167 25.42 -12.37 -0.81
N ASN A 168 25.80 -11.44 -1.71
CA ASN A 168 25.81 -11.65 -3.17
C ASN A 168 27.20 -11.36 -3.77
N PRO A 169 28.24 -12.13 -3.41
CA PRO A 169 29.62 -11.84 -3.82
C PRO A 169 29.87 -12.02 -5.33
N SER A 170 28.96 -12.70 -6.04
CA SER A 170 29.06 -12.95 -7.48
C SER A 170 28.55 -11.81 -8.36
N VAL A 171 27.85 -10.82 -7.78
CA VAL A 171 27.30 -9.67 -8.54
C VAL A 171 28.43 -8.66 -8.79
N PRO A 172 28.79 -8.34 -10.04
CA PRO A 172 29.81 -7.35 -10.36
C PRO A 172 29.43 -5.95 -9.85
N ILE A 173 30.42 -5.27 -9.26
CA ILE A 173 30.32 -3.88 -8.84
C ILE A 173 31.27 -3.06 -9.71
N ILE A 174 30.71 -2.18 -10.54
CA ILE A 174 31.42 -1.30 -11.47
C ILE A 174 31.55 0.05 -10.78
N VAL A 175 32.76 0.41 -10.39
CA VAL A 175 33.00 1.63 -9.60
C VAL A 175 33.35 2.80 -10.53
N ASP A 176 32.60 3.89 -10.39
CA ASP A 176 32.91 5.19 -10.99
C ASP A 176 33.77 6.00 -10.02
N THR A 177 34.98 6.38 -10.45
CA THR A 177 35.90 7.18 -9.64
C THR A 177 35.66 8.69 -9.77
N ASP A 178 34.90 9.12 -10.78
CA ASP A 178 34.61 10.52 -11.06
C ASP A 178 35.88 11.41 -11.09
N THR A 179 36.84 11.05 -11.95
CA THR A 179 38.18 11.68 -12.04
C THR A 179 38.54 12.25 -13.41
N ASP A 180 37.65 12.16 -14.39
CA ASP A 180 37.86 12.57 -15.80
C ASP A 180 39.07 11.93 -16.52
N ALA A 181 39.63 10.86 -15.94
CA ALA A 181 40.74 10.14 -16.54
C ALA A 181 40.19 9.01 -17.42
N THR A 182 40.00 9.27 -18.72
CA THR A 182 39.43 8.30 -19.66
C THR A 182 40.45 7.36 -20.30
N GLU A 183 41.76 7.55 -20.07
CA GLU A 183 42.83 6.69 -20.59
C GLU A 183 44.00 6.55 -19.58
N GLY A 184 44.72 5.44 -19.64
CA GLY A 184 45.93 5.19 -18.84
C GLY A 184 45.68 4.62 -17.43
N GLN A 185 46.72 4.64 -16.57
CA GLN A 185 46.70 4.04 -15.22
C GLN A 185 45.74 4.71 -14.22
N LEU A 186 45.09 5.82 -14.62
CA LEU A 186 44.15 6.58 -13.81
C LEU A 186 42.68 6.34 -14.21
N SER A 187 42.43 5.51 -15.24
CA SER A 187 41.08 5.08 -15.65
C SER A 187 40.42 4.24 -14.56
N GLY A 188 39.22 4.62 -14.13
CA GLY A 188 38.44 3.87 -13.16
C GLY A 188 37.73 2.66 -13.79
N PRO A 189 37.21 1.71 -12.98
CA PRO A 189 36.50 0.53 -13.49
C PRO A 189 35.29 0.84 -14.39
N PHE A 190 34.59 1.95 -14.18
CA PHE A 190 33.50 2.39 -15.05
C PHE A 190 33.99 2.80 -16.45
N ASP A 191 35.06 3.59 -16.53
CA ASP A 191 35.67 3.97 -17.81
C ASP A 191 36.26 2.77 -18.54
N GLU A 192 36.88 1.83 -17.82
CA GLU A 192 37.36 0.56 -18.38
C GLU A 192 36.22 -0.24 -19.02
N ALA A 193 35.06 -0.32 -18.35
CA ALA A 193 33.87 -0.99 -18.90
C ALA A 193 33.38 -0.30 -20.18
N VAL A 194 33.33 1.04 -20.20
CA VAL A 194 32.95 1.82 -21.38
C VAL A 194 33.91 1.56 -22.56
N LEU A 195 35.21 1.63 -22.31
CA LEU A 195 36.25 1.38 -23.33
C LEU A 195 36.21 -0.06 -23.85
N GLU A 196 36.02 -1.04 -22.96
CA GLU A 196 35.88 -2.44 -23.35
C GLU A 196 34.68 -2.64 -24.29
N GLY A 197 33.55 -2.00 -23.99
CA GLY A 197 32.37 -2.06 -24.83
C GLY A 197 32.53 -1.33 -26.16
N LEU A 198 33.21 -0.17 -26.20
CA LEU A 198 33.57 0.52 -27.45
C LEU A 198 34.50 -0.32 -28.33
N LYS A 199 35.47 -0.99 -27.71
CA LYS A 199 36.35 -1.93 -28.41
C LYS A 199 35.55 -3.11 -28.94
N TYR A 200 34.60 -3.65 -28.16
CA TYR A 200 33.72 -4.73 -28.61
C TYR A 200 32.84 -4.33 -29.80
N ASP A 201 32.28 -3.11 -29.82
CA ASP A 201 31.57 -2.58 -30.99
C ASP A 201 32.49 -2.53 -32.21
N SER A 202 33.70 -1.98 -32.05
CA SER A 202 34.71 -1.88 -33.11
C SER A 202 35.10 -3.25 -33.66
N ASP A 203 35.42 -4.20 -32.76
CA ASP A 203 35.82 -5.58 -33.10
C ASP A 203 34.67 -6.37 -33.76
N THR A 204 33.41 -6.00 -33.52
CA THR A 204 32.21 -6.66 -34.08
C THR A 204 31.61 -5.92 -35.28
N GLY A 205 32.37 -4.98 -35.86
CA GLY A 205 32.05 -4.32 -37.13
C GLY A 205 31.56 -2.88 -37.02
N ALA A 206 31.83 -2.21 -35.89
CA ALA A 206 31.52 -0.79 -35.65
C ALA A 206 30.06 -0.45 -35.98
N LYS A 207 29.13 -1.20 -35.40
CA LYS A 207 27.70 -1.10 -35.70
C LYS A 207 27.05 0.13 -35.07
N GLY A 208 27.74 0.80 -34.15
CA GLY A 208 27.27 2.05 -33.56
C GLY A 208 25.96 1.83 -32.80
N TRP A 209 25.03 2.78 -32.91
CA TRP A 209 23.69 2.67 -32.33
C TRP A 209 22.76 1.71 -33.10
N GLY A 210 23.12 1.29 -34.32
CA GLY A 210 22.24 0.48 -35.18
C GLY A 210 22.03 -0.96 -34.73
N SER A 211 22.85 -1.48 -33.81
CA SER A 211 22.68 -2.82 -33.22
C SER A 211 22.30 -2.81 -31.73
N LEU A 212 21.99 -1.63 -31.22
CA LEU A 212 21.48 -1.38 -29.87
C LEU A 212 19.97 -1.12 -29.93
N GLU A 213 19.28 -1.38 -28.82
CA GLU A 213 17.81 -1.20 -28.70
C GLU A 213 17.48 0.27 -28.39
N SER A 214 17.80 1.17 -29.34
CA SER A 214 17.34 2.57 -29.28
C SER A 214 15.83 2.68 -29.47
N GLN A 215 15.24 1.71 -30.18
CA GLN A 215 13.81 1.42 -30.25
C GLN A 215 13.56 0.19 -29.38
N ALA A 216 12.55 0.24 -28.51
CA ALA A 216 12.22 -0.91 -27.68
C ALA A 216 11.46 -1.96 -28.52
N ALA A 217 11.49 -3.23 -28.10
CA ALA A 217 10.68 -4.25 -28.77
C ALA A 217 9.18 -3.98 -28.62
N THR A 218 8.77 -3.55 -27.42
CA THR A 218 7.45 -3.01 -27.15
C THR A 218 7.57 -1.77 -26.27
N GLU A 219 6.71 -0.77 -26.49
CA GLU A 219 6.75 0.46 -25.68
C GLU A 219 6.17 0.27 -24.26
N ASP A 220 5.51 -0.86 -23.98
CA ASP A 220 4.98 -1.21 -22.65
C ASP A 220 5.97 -1.99 -21.77
N ASP A 221 7.15 -2.31 -22.29
CA ASP A 221 8.23 -2.91 -21.53
C ASP A 221 8.73 -1.95 -20.45
N ILE A 222 9.23 -2.51 -19.34
CA ILE A 222 9.81 -1.71 -18.26
C ILE A 222 11.14 -1.14 -18.76
N ILE A 223 11.36 0.15 -18.53
CA ILE A 223 12.66 0.80 -18.71
C ILE A 223 13.35 1.03 -17.35
N ALA A 224 12.59 1.24 -16.27
CA ALA A 224 13.13 1.52 -14.94
C ALA A 224 12.25 1.02 -13.79
N LEU A 225 12.89 0.71 -12.66
CA LEU A 225 12.30 0.52 -11.34
C LEU A 225 12.72 1.68 -10.42
N ALA A 226 11.76 2.51 -10.05
CA ALA A 226 11.98 3.58 -9.07
C ALA A 226 11.41 3.16 -7.70
N TYR A 227 12.21 3.22 -6.63
CA TYR A 227 11.73 2.82 -5.29
C TYR A 227 11.19 4.00 -4.49
N THR A 228 10.05 3.79 -3.80
CA THR A 228 9.44 4.80 -2.94
C THR A 228 10.22 5.02 -1.64
N SER A 229 10.35 6.27 -1.20
CA SER A 229 11.18 6.67 -0.05
C SER A 229 10.40 6.75 1.28
N GLY A 230 9.59 5.73 1.59
CA GLY A 230 8.70 5.74 2.76
C GLY A 230 9.41 5.60 4.11
N THR A 231 9.05 6.43 5.09
CA THR A 231 9.70 6.54 6.43
C THR A 231 9.22 5.52 7.47
N THR A 232 8.29 4.62 7.15
CA THR A 232 7.69 3.67 8.13
C THR A 232 7.40 2.26 7.59
N ALA A 233 7.54 2.03 6.28
CA ALA A 233 7.35 0.74 5.63
C ALA A 233 8.48 0.51 4.61
N ARG A 234 8.77 -0.75 4.26
CA ARG A 234 9.83 -1.06 3.28
C ARG A 234 9.56 -0.37 1.93
N PRO A 235 10.60 0.16 1.26
CA PRO A 235 10.47 0.77 -0.07
C PRO A 235 9.77 -0.13 -1.08
N LYS A 236 8.90 0.42 -1.94
CA LYS A 236 8.22 -0.35 -3.00
C LYS A 236 8.80 0.02 -4.37
N GLY A 237 9.10 -0.96 -5.21
CA GLY A 237 9.57 -0.71 -6.58
C GLY A 237 8.40 -0.38 -7.51
N VAL A 238 8.43 0.77 -8.15
CA VAL A 238 7.42 1.25 -9.11
C VAL A 238 7.90 0.93 -10.53
N GLU A 239 7.05 0.27 -11.32
CA GLU A 239 7.37 -0.15 -12.69
C GLU A 239 7.12 0.99 -13.71
N TYR A 240 8.19 1.47 -14.35
CA TYR A 240 8.14 2.54 -15.36
C TYR A 240 8.25 1.96 -16.78
N THR A 241 7.34 2.29 -17.69
CA THR A 241 7.41 1.80 -19.08
C THR A 241 8.16 2.75 -20.01
N HIS A 242 8.68 2.23 -21.14
CA HIS A 242 9.26 3.06 -22.20
C HIS A 242 8.28 4.16 -22.66
N ARG A 243 7.02 3.77 -22.95
CA ARG A 243 5.94 4.66 -23.36
C ARG A 243 5.68 5.75 -22.34
N GLY A 244 5.53 5.38 -21.06
CA GLY A 244 5.23 6.35 -20.02
C GLY A 244 6.39 7.32 -19.78
N CYS A 245 7.64 6.85 -19.78
CA CYS A 245 8.82 7.72 -19.68
C CYS A 245 8.98 8.64 -20.89
N TYR A 246 8.70 8.16 -22.11
CA TYR A 246 8.69 8.97 -23.32
C TYR A 246 7.65 10.10 -23.21
N LEU A 247 6.41 9.76 -22.86
CA LEU A 247 5.32 10.74 -22.74
C LEU A 247 5.54 11.73 -21.58
N ALA A 248 6.10 11.29 -20.46
CA ALA A 248 6.47 12.15 -19.34
C ALA A 248 7.62 13.11 -19.71
N ALA A 249 8.64 12.62 -20.42
CA ALA A 249 9.73 13.45 -20.91
C ALA A 249 9.22 14.52 -21.90
N MET A 250 8.36 14.14 -22.85
CA MET A 250 7.74 15.08 -23.78
C MET A 250 6.82 16.08 -23.08
N ALA A 251 6.10 15.66 -22.05
CA ALA A 251 5.34 16.57 -21.21
C ALA A 251 6.27 17.60 -20.54
N ASN A 252 7.36 17.17 -19.90
CA ASN A 252 8.30 18.10 -19.27
C ASN A 252 8.96 19.08 -20.27
N VAL A 253 9.20 18.67 -21.53
CA VAL A 253 9.65 19.60 -22.57
C VAL A 253 8.66 20.75 -22.76
N ILE A 254 7.37 20.45 -22.83
CA ILE A 254 6.30 21.44 -23.04
C ILE A 254 6.04 22.21 -21.73
N GLU A 255 5.87 21.49 -20.63
CA GLU A 255 5.39 22.04 -19.38
C GLU A 255 6.45 22.87 -18.65
N SER A 256 7.73 22.51 -18.74
CA SER A 256 8.81 23.33 -18.19
C SER A 256 9.38 24.32 -19.20
N GLY A 257 8.93 24.31 -20.45
CA GLY A 257 9.41 25.23 -21.48
C GLY A 257 10.87 24.99 -21.89
N LEU A 258 11.34 23.74 -21.85
CA LEU A 258 12.74 23.39 -22.12
C LEU A 258 13.18 23.74 -23.55
N ASN A 259 12.25 23.90 -24.49
CA ASN A 259 12.55 24.43 -25.82
C ASN A 259 12.75 25.96 -25.75
N PHE A 260 13.93 26.35 -25.29
CA PHE A 260 14.27 27.74 -24.98
C PHE A 260 14.47 28.59 -26.25
N HIS A 261 13.76 29.71 -26.35
CA HIS A 261 13.75 30.53 -27.58
C HIS A 261 15.04 31.33 -27.83
N GLN A 262 15.90 31.49 -26.82
CA GLN A 262 17.12 32.30 -26.88
C GLN A 262 18.40 31.44 -26.75
N GLY A 263 18.40 30.26 -27.39
CA GLY A 263 19.57 29.37 -27.42
C GLY A 263 19.24 27.94 -26.98
N ARG A 264 20.17 27.29 -26.28
CA ARG A 264 19.96 25.96 -25.72
C ARG A 264 19.53 26.05 -24.25
N CYS A 265 18.76 25.07 -23.81
CA CYS A 265 18.44 24.92 -22.39
C CYS A 265 19.71 24.54 -21.61
N GLY A 266 20.24 25.42 -20.77
CA GLY A 266 21.14 25.05 -19.68
C GLY A 266 20.34 24.58 -18.47
N TYR A 267 20.37 23.28 -18.16
CA TYR A 267 19.64 22.67 -17.05
C TYR A 267 20.58 22.32 -15.89
N LEU A 268 20.36 22.92 -14.73
CA LEU A 268 21.17 22.67 -13.53
C LEU A 268 20.56 21.59 -12.63
N TRP A 269 21.34 20.55 -12.35
CA TRP A 269 20.93 19.39 -11.57
C TRP A 269 21.00 19.63 -10.06
N THR A 270 19.97 20.26 -9.53
CA THR A 270 19.72 20.34 -8.07
C THR A 270 18.74 19.26 -7.59
N LEU A 271 17.87 18.74 -8.48
CA LEU A 271 17.06 17.55 -8.25
C LEU A 271 17.94 16.29 -8.33
N PRO A 272 17.87 15.34 -7.38
CA PRO A 272 18.59 14.08 -7.50
C PRO A 272 18.05 13.19 -8.64
N MET A 273 18.92 12.75 -9.55
CA MET A 273 18.58 11.91 -10.70
C MET A 273 18.05 10.53 -10.30
N PHE A 274 18.39 10.04 -9.10
CA PHE A 274 17.85 8.78 -8.60
C PHE A 274 16.36 8.88 -8.20
N HIS A 275 15.86 10.09 -7.91
CA HIS A 275 14.50 10.27 -7.40
C HIS A 275 13.49 10.31 -8.54
N ALA A 276 12.68 9.24 -8.66
CA ALA A 276 11.73 9.06 -9.76
C ALA A 276 12.40 9.24 -11.15
N MET A 277 13.62 8.70 -11.31
CA MET A 277 14.46 8.87 -12.50
C MET A 277 14.69 10.34 -12.88
N GLY A 278 14.88 11.19 -11.87
CA GLY A 278 15.07 12.63 -12.00
C GLY A 278 13.87 13.31 -12.64
N TRP A 279 12.66 12.85 -12.32
CA TRP A 279 11.39 13.31 -12.89
C TRP A 279 11.34 13.22 -14.42
N THR A 280 12.09 12.29 -15.03
CA THR A 280 12.25 12.13 -16.48
C THR A 280 12.97 13.29 -17.20
N PHE A 281 13.53 14.26 -16.46
CA PHE A 281 14.34 15.34 -17.02
C PHE A 281 15.66 14.89 -17.68
N PRO A 282 16.30 13.75 -17.29
CA PRO A 282 17.47 13.29 -18.03
C PRO A 282 17.13 13.10 -19.52
N TRP A 283 15.97 12.50 -19.80
CA TRP A 283 15.46 12.32 -21.15
C TRP A 283 14.93 13.61 -21.77
N ALA A 284 14.18 14.43 -21.02
CA ALA A 284 13.57 15.66 -21.54
C ALA A 284 14.61 16.71 -21.99
N VAL A 285 15.64 16.93 -21.18
CA VAL A 285 16.73 17.87 -21.48
C VAL A 285 17.54 17.37 -22.69
N THR A 286 17.82 16.08 -22.77
CA THR A 286 18.48 15.47 -23.94
C THR A 286 17.61 15.61 -25.20
N ALA A 287 16.28 15.48 -25.11
CA ALA A 287 15.37 15.59 -26.26
C ALA A 287 15.43 16.96 -26.96
N VAL A 288 15.62 18.02 -26.17
CA VAL A 288 15.80 19.41 -26.65
C VAL A 288 17.27 19.79 -26.90
N ARG A 289 18.20 18.83 -26.75
CA ARG A 289 19.65 19.05 -26.90
C ARG A 289 20.20 20.07 -25.89
N GLY A 290 19.64 20.11 -24.69
CA GLY A 290 20.08 21.00 -23.61
C GLY A 290 21.40 20.57 -22.97
N THR A 291 22.04 21.46 -22.21
CA THR A 291 23.26 21.16 -21.48
C THR A 291 22.93 20.79 -20.04
N HIS A 292 23.40 19.63 -19.59
CA HIS A 292 23.25 19.11 -18.23
C HIS A 292 24.40 19.59 -17.33
N PHE A 293 24.13 20.53 -16.42
CA PHE A 293 25.09 20.97 -15.40
C PHE A 293 24.94 20.11 -14.15
N CYS A 294 25.86 19.18 -13.94
CA CYS A 294 25.79 18.13 -12.93
C CYS A 294 26.44 18.57 -11.60
N LEU A 295 25.71 18.45 -10.49
CA LEU A 295 26.19 18.75 -9.14
C LEU A 295 26.13 17.51 -8.24
N ARG A 296 27.29 17.06 -7.71
CA ARG A 296 27.35 15.91 -6.78
C ARG A 296 26.50 16.12 -5.52
N LYS A 297 26.49 17.35 -5.00
CA LYS A 297 25.78 17.77 -3.80
C LYS A 297 25.26 19.20 -3.94
N ILE A 298 24.26 19.56 -3.13
CA ILE A 298 23.79 20.94 -3.04
C ILE A 298 24.87 21.79 -2.37
N ASP A 299 25.29 22.83 -3.08
CA ASP A 299 26.28 23.80 -2.65
C ASP A 299 25.82 25.17 -3.16
N TYR A 300 25.32 26.03 -2.26
CA TYR A 300 24.67 27.29 -2.65
C TYR A 300 25.63 28.29 -3.31
N PRO A 301 26.86 28.52 -2.79
CA PRO A 301 27.87 29.33 -3.49
C PRO A 301 28.16 28.81 -4.90
N GLN A 302 28.29 27.49 -5.07
CA GLN A 302 28.53 26.90 -6.40
C GLN A 302 27.31 27.05 -7.31
N ILE A 303 26.08 26.90 -6.81
CA ILE A 303 24.85 27.13 -7.58
C ILE A 303 24.79 28.59 -8.04
N TRP A 304 25.02 29.57 -7.16
CA TRP A 304 25.03 30.98 -7.52
C TRP A 304 26.14 31.32 -8.50
N LYS A 305 27.34 30.73 -8.34
CA LYS A 305 28.42 30.86 -9.31
C LYS A 305 27.98 30.39 -10.70
N LEU A 306 27.34 29.22 -10.80
CA LEU A 306 26.84 28.69 -12.08
C LEU A 306 25.71 29.55 -12.64
N LEU A 307 24.76 30.01 -11.83
CA LEU A 307 23.67 30.90 -12.27
C LEU A 307 24.20 32.24 -12.83
N LYS A 308 25.31 32.75 -12.29
CA LYS A 308 25.92 34.03 -12.73
C LYS A 308 26.86 33.87 -13.92
N GLN A 309 27.60 32.77 -13.98
CA GLN A 309 28.69 32.59 -14.95
C GLN A 309 28.31 31.72 -16.15
N GLU A 310 27.36 30.80 -15.96
CA GLU A 310 26.88 29.91 -17.02
C GLU A 310 25.48 30.34 -17.45
N HIS A 311 25.09 29.99 -18.68
CA HIS A 311 23.75 30.28 -19.21
C HIS A 311 22.71 29.28 -18.69
N ILE A 312 22.56 29.19 -17.37
CA ILE A 312 21.52 28.37 -16.74
C ILE A 312 20.16 29.00 -17.05
N THR A 313 19.25 28.18 -17.55
CA THR A 313 17.90 28.57 -17.95
C THR A 313 16.83 27.87 -17.13
N HIS A 314 17.13 26.67 -16.65
CA HIS A 314 16.18 25.82 -15.94
C HIS A 314 16.85 25.07 -14.79
N PHE A 315 16.14 24.89 -13.68
CA PHE A 315 16.46 23.86 -12.69
C PHE A 315 15.21 23.45 -11.91
N ASN A 316 15.30 22.31 -11.22
CA ASN A 316 14.20 21.79 -10.41
C ASN A 316 14.66 21.62 -8.97
N ALA A 317 13.92 22.19 -8.02
CA ALA A 317 14.32 22.17 -6.61
C ALA A 317 13.10 22.10 -5.68
N ALA A 318 13.28 21.43 -4.54
CA ALA A 318 12.30 21.47 -3.46
C ALA A 318 12.27 22.87 -2.81
N PRO A 319 11.15 23.28 -2.19
CA PRO A 319 11.04 24.58 -1.51
C PRO A 319 12.21 24.89 -0.58
N THR A 320 12.64 23.94 0.27
CA THR A 320 13.80 24.09 1.16
C THR A 320 15.09 24.51 0.45
N VAL A 321 15.38 23.90 -0.70
CA VAL A 321 16.60 24.24 -1.46
C VAL A 321 16.47 25.67 -2.02
N ASN A 322 15.29 26.03 -2.52
CA ASN A 322 15.05 27.37 -3.03
C ASN A 322 15.08 28.44 -1.92
N THR A 323 14.52 28.15 -0.74
CA THR A 323 14.55 29.06 0.41
C THR A 323 15.99 29.36 0.82
N LEU A 324 16.82 28.33 0.96
CA LEU A 324 18.23 28.50 1.33
C LEU A 324 19.03 29.16 0.21
N LEU A 325 18.70 28.88 -1.06
CA LEU A 325 19.31 29.56 -2.21
C LEU A 325 19.00 31.07 -2.21
N CYS A 326 17.73 31.45 -1.97
CA CYS A 326 17.30 32.85 -1.93
C CYS A 326 17.88 33.63 -0.73
N ASN A 327 18.21 32.94 0.38
CA ASN A 327 18.81 33.55 1.57
C ASN A 327 20.35 33.41 1.63
N SER A 328 20.99 32.93 0.56
CA SER A 328 22.45 32.87 0.47
C SER A 328 23.06 34.27 0.44
N SER A 329 24.26 34.44 1.00
CA SER A 329 25.03 35.69 0.88
C SER A 329 25.39 36.05 -0.55
N ASP A 330 25.41 35.06 -1.46
CA ASP A 330 25.70 35.26 -2.87
C ASP A 330 24.45 35.62 -3.70
N ALA A 331 23.28 35.67 -3.08
CA ALA A 331 22.02 35.90 -3.77
C ALA A 331 21.91 37.31 -4.36
N GLU A 332 21.62 37.38 -5.66
CA GLU A 332 21.38 38.63 -6.37
C GLU A 332 20.37 38.41 -7.50
N CYS A 333 19.76 39.50 -7.97
CA CYS A 333 18.85 39.43 -9.11
C CYS A 333 19.64 39.08 -10.38
N LEU A 334 19.30 37.96 -11.03
CA LEU A 334 19.96 37.52 -12.25
C LEU A 334 19.60 38.44 -13.43
N PRO A 335 20.49 38.63 -14.42
CA PRO A 335 20.22 39.49 -15.57
C PRO A 335 19.13 38.94 -16.50
N ALA A 336 18.91 37.63 -16.50
CA ALA A 336 17.89 36.95 -17.28
C ALA A 336 17.07 36.00 -16.39
N PRO A 337 15.79 35.78 -16.71
CA PRO A 337 14.94 34.90 -15.93
C PRO A 337 15.32 33.43 -16.10
N VAL A 338 15.39 32.71 -14.98
CA VAL A 338 15.61 31.26 -14.90
C VAL A 338 14.31 30.60 -14.49
N GLN A 339 13.82 29.64 -15.26
CA GLN A 339 12.61 28.88 -14.95
C GLN A 339 12.91 27.84 -13.87
N VAL A 340 12.13 27.83 -12.79
CA VAL A 340 12.35 26.93 -11.67
C VAL A 340 11.12 26.08 -11.42
N THR A 341 11.24 24.78 -11.66
CA THR A 341 10.16 23.85 -11.30
C THR A 341 10.27 23.50 -9.82
N VAL A 342 9.21 23.76 -9.05
CA VAL A 342 9.17 23.57 -7.60
C VAL A 342 8.18 22.46 -7.26
N ALA A 343 8.61 21.45 -6.48
CA ALA A 343 7.73 20.37 -6.01
C ALA A 343 8.29 19.68 -4.75
N ALA A 344 7.85 18.45 -4.49
CA ALA A 344 8.16 17.63 -3.31
C ALA A 344 7.45 18.08 -2.02
N SER A 345 7.39 19.37 -1.73
CA SER A 345 6.52 19.95 -0.71
C SER A 345 5.81 21.20 -1.24
N PRO A 346 4.68 21.62 -0.65
CA PRO A 346 4.02 22.84 -1.07
C PRO A 346 4.88 24.08 -0.77
N PRO A 347 5.17 24.94 -1.76
CA PRO A 347 5.89 26.19 -1.55
C PRO A 347 4.97 27.26 -0.97
N THR A 348 5.57 28.21 -0.26
CA THR A 348 4.84 29.37 0.26
C THR A 348 4.71 30.43 -0.83
N PRO A 349 3.62 31.23 -0.85
CA PRO A 349 3.52 32.39 -1.75
C PRO A 349 4.68 33.38 -1.58
N HIS A 350 5.21 33.51 -0.36
CA HIS A 350 6.35 34.36 -0.06
C HIS A 350 7.65 33.87 -0.73
N LEU A 351 7.91 32.56 -0.72
CA LEU A 351 9.05 31.99 -1.43
C LEU A 351 8.96 32.31 -2.93
N PHE A 352 7.77 32.18 -3.53
CA PHE A 352 7.58 32.47 -4.95
C PHE A 352 7.82 33.95 -5.29
N GLU A 353 7.41 34.86 -4.41
CA GLU A 353 7.73 36.27 -4.50
C GLU A 353 9.24 36.53 -4.42
N GLN A 354 9.94 35.96 -3.42
CA GLN A 354 11.38 36.09 -3.25
C GLN A 354 12.15 35.58 -4.47
N MET A 355 11.77 34.40 -4.98
CA MET A 355 12.37 33.83 -6.19
C MET A 355 12.15 34.75 -7.39
N THR A 356 10.92 35.23 -7.60
CA THR A 356 10.60 36.11 -8.73
C THR A 356 11.42 37.41 -8.68
N ASN A 357 11.64 37.98 -7.49
CA ASN A 357 12.48 39.17 -7.29
C ASN A 357 13.96 38.94 -7.65
N LEU A 358 14.43 37.69 -7.60
CA LEU A 358 15.77 37.28 -8.00
C LEU A 358 15.85 36.85 -9.48
N ASN A 359 14.77 37.02 -10.26
CA ASN A 359 14.60 36.47 -11.60
C ASN A 359 14.65 34.94 -11.66
N LEU A 360 14.33 34.26 -10.54
CA LEU A 360 14.03 32.85 -10.50
C LEU A 360 12.51 32.69 -10.63
N HIS A 361 12.01 32.33 -11.81
CA HIS A 361 10.57 32.24 -12.10
C HIS A 361 10.01 30.88 -11.69
N PRO A 362 9.25 30.79 -10.58
CA PRO A 362 8.83 29.51 -10.06
C PRO A 362 7.53 29.01 -10.72
N VAL A 363 7.48 27.71 -10.97
CA VAL A 363 6.26 26.99 -11.37
C VAL A 363 6.06 25.83 -10.41
N HIS A 364 4.92 25.79 -9.74
CA HIS A 364 4.58 24.66 -8.87
C HIS A 364 4.10 23.49 -9.72
N VAL A 365 4.66 22.31 -9.48
CA VAL A 365 4.18 21.05 -10.03
C VAL A 365 3.96 20.03 -8.92
N TYR A 366 3.14 19.01 -9.18
CA TYR A 366 2.96 17.91 -8.26
C TYR A 366 2.88 16.56 -8.96
N GLY A 367 3.39 15.56 -8.26
CA GLY A 367 3.32 14.16 -8.63
C GLY A 367 4.07 13.29 -7.61
N MET A 368 4.17 12.01 -7.93
CA MET A 368 4.72 10.95 -7.08
C MET A 368 5.68 10.06 -7.87
N THR A 369 6.32 9.12 -7.18
CA THR A 369 7.09 8.07 -7.89
C THR A 369 6.16 7.26 -8.79
N GLU A 370 4.93 7.02 -8.32
CA GLU A 370 3.86 6.32 -9.03
C GLU A 370 3.31 7.07 -10.25
N THR A 371 3.69 8.32 -10.47
CA THR A 371 3.30 9.13 -11.64
C THR A 371 4.49 9.61 -12.47
N TYR A 372 5.64 8.96 -12.30
CA TYR A 372 6.88 9.20 -13.04
C TYR A 372 7.51 10.57 -12.72
N GLY A 373 7.16 11.13 -11.56
CA GLY A 373 7.44 12.53 -11.21
C GLY A 373 6.20 13.40 -11.42
N PRO A 374 6.38 14.69 -11.78
CA PRO A 374 5.30 15.63 -12.01
C PRO A 374 4.25 15.14 -13.03
N ILE A 375 2.98 15.31 -12.67
CA ILE A 375 1.81 15.01 -13.51
C ILE A 375 0.81 16.17 -13.52
N THR A 376 1.04 17.20 -12.69
CA THR A 376 0.24 18.43 -12.61
C THR A 376 1.13 19.67 -12.58
N LYS A 377 0.59 20.80 -13.06
CA LYS A 377 1.25 22.12 -13.12
C LYS A 377 0.31 23.26 -12.77
N GLY A 378 0.80 24.19 -11.96
CA GLY A 378 0.20 25.52 -11.76
C GLY A 378 0.45 26.41 -12.98
N TYR A 379 -0.51 26.45 -13.90
CA TYR A 379 -0.41 27.33 -15.08
C TYR A 379 -0.60 28.80 -14.70
N HIS A 380 0.42 29.62 -14.94
CA HIS A 380 0.31 31.06 -14.79
C HIS A 380 -0.63 31.66 -15.83
N MET A 381 -1.65 32.39 -15.38
CA MET A 381 -2.58 33.08 -16.27
C MET A 381 -2.19 34.56 -16.38
N PRO A 382 -2.13 35.16 -17.59
CA PRO A 382 -1.83 36.59 -17.76
C PRO A 382 -2.75 37.52 -16.94
N SER A 383 -4.01 37.11 -16.73
CA SER A 383 -4.95 37.84 -15.87
C SER A 383 -4.45 38.05 -14.43
N TRP A 384 -3.54 37.22 -13.93
CA TRP A 384 -3.02 37.30 -12.57
C TRP A 384 -1.99 38.42 -12.39
N ASP A 385 -1.39 38.92 -13.49
CA ASP A 385 -0.44 40.04 -13.43
C ASP A 385 -1.09 41.34 -12.97
N ASN A 386 -2.42 41.45 -13.10
CA ASN A 386 -3.20 42.58 -12.63
C ASN A 386 -3.76 42.38 -11.21
N LEU A 387 -3.48 41.25 -10.55
CA LEU A 387 -3.90 41.00 -9.17
C LEU A 387 -2.90 41.59 -8.19
N PRO A 388 -3.32 41.94 -6.96
CA PRO A 388 -2.40 42.25 -5.88
C PRO A 388 -1.35 41.12 -5.71
N PRO A 389 -0.05 41.43 -5.46
CA PRO A 389 1.03 40.43 -5.42
C PRO A 389 0.71 39.22 -4.53
N LYS A 390 0.15 39.46 -3.35
CA LYS A 390 -0.26 38.41 -2.40
C LYS A 390 -1.26 37.42 -3.02
N GLU A 391 -2.24 37.90 -3.78
CA GLU A 391 -3.24 37.03 -4.44
C GLU A 391 -2.66 36.34 -5.69
N LYS A 392 -1.78 37.02 -6.43
CA LYS A 392 -1.05 36.42 -7.57
C LYS A 392 -0.23 35.22 -7.10
N TYR A 393 0.65 35.39 -6.12
CA TYR A 393 1.53 34.32 -5.66
C TYR A 393 0.77 33.22 -4.92
N LYS A 394 -0.36 33.54 -4.25
CA LYS A 394 -1.26 32.54 -3.68
C LYS A 394 -1.86 31.61 -4.75
N ARG A 395 -2.21 32.14 -5.92
CA ARG A 395 -2.68 31.32 -7.05
C ARG A 395 -1.56 30.52 -7.70
N MET A 396 -0.38 31.12 -7.87
CA MET A 396 0.81 30.44 -8.41
C MET A 396 1.26 29.27 -7.53
N ALA A 397 1.08 29.36 -6.21
CA ALA A 397 1.44 28.30 -5.27
C ALA A 397 0.50 27.08 -5.30
N ARG A 398 -0.54 27.04 -6.13
CA ARG A 398 -1.39 25.85 -6.32
C ARG A 398 -0.72 24.83 -7.24
N GLN A 399 -0.99 23.55 -7.01
CA GLN A 399 -0.48 22.45 -7.85
C GLN A 399 -1.12 22.43 -9.24
N GLY A 400 -2.30 23.03 -9.40
CA GLY A 400 -2.87 23.37 -10.70
C GLY A 400 -3.59 22.22 -11.39
N HIS A 401 -3.29 21.99 -12.67
CA HIS A 401 -4.05 21.10 -13.55
C HIS A 401 -3.18 19.96 -14.06
N GLY A 402 -3.80 18.89 -14.59
CA GLY A 402 -3.07 17.79 -15.22
C GLY A 402 -2.23 18.26 -16.43
N PHE A 403 -1.08 17.64 -16.63
CA PHE A 403 -0.23 17.81 -17.81
C PHE A 403 -0.96 17.53 -19.12
N VAL A 404 -0.42 18.06 -20.22
CA VAL A 404 -0.93 17.79 -21.58
C VAL A 404 -0.97 16.30 -21.96
N THR A 405 -0.15 15.44 -21.33
CA THR A 405 -0.13 13.99 -21.58
C THR A 405 -0.84 13.15 -20.51
N SER A 406 -1.49 13.78 -19.52
CA SER A 406 -2.37 13.10 -18.54
C SER A 406 -3.84 13.40 -18.80
N LEU A 407 -4.74 12.59 -18.23
CA LEU A 407 -6.16 12.97 -18.17
C LEU A 407 -6.35 14.01 -17.07
N PRO A 408 -7.45 14.79 -17.11
CA PRO A 408 -7.73 15.79 -16.08
C PRO A 408 -7.66 15.20 -14.68
N VAL A 409 -6.92 15.87 -13.79
CA VAL A 409 -6.83 15.49 -12.39
C VAL A 409 -8.20 15.63 -11.71
N ARG A 410 -8.49 14.72 -10.77
CA ARG A 410 -9.74 14.68 -10.01
C ARG A 410 -9.46 14.67 -8.52
N VAL A 411 -10.42 15.18 -7.76
CA VAL A 411 -10.42 15.09 -6.29
C VAL A 411 -11.71 14.38 -5.89
N ILE A 412 -11.60 13.32 -5.10
CA ILE A 412 -12.72 12.42 -4.79
C ILE A 412 -13.00 12.35 -3.30
N GLN A 413 -14.24 12.05 -2.94
CA GLN A 413 -14.64 11.88 -1.54
C GLN A 413 -13.92 10.68 -0.91
N THR A 414 -13.48 10.84 0.34
CA THR A 414 -12.79 9.78 1.10
C THR A 414 -13.75 8.88 1.87
N ASP A 415 -14.94 9.38 2.19
CA ASP A 415 -15.91 8.71 3.07
C ASP A 415 -16.92 7.88 2.29
N VAL A 416 -16.42 7.11 1.31
CA VAL A 416 -17.22 6.25 0.44
C VAL A 416 -16.65 4.82 0.47
N PRO A 417 -17.49 3.78 0.25
CA PRO A 417 -17.02 2.39 0.26
C PRO A 417 -15.86 2.15 -0.71
N GLU A 418 -14.89 1.31 -0.32
CA GLU A 418 -13.68 1.02 -1.10
C GLU A 418 -14.03 0.60 -2.54
N GLY A 419 -13.39 1.25 -3.52
CA GLY A 419 -13.65 1.05 -4.95
C GLY A 419 -14.73 1.96 -5.56
N THR A 420 -15.36 2.83 -4.76
CA THR A 420 -16.30 3.86 -5.24
C THR A 420 -15.55 5.17 -5.48
N VAL A 421 -15.80 5.82 -6.63
CA VAL A 421 -15.13 7.07 -7.03
C VAL A 421 -16.18 8.15 -7.26
N VAL A 422 -16.28 9.12 -6.34
CA VAL A 422 -17.22 10.26 -6.41
C VAL A 422 -16.43 11.55 -6.31
N ASP A 423 -16.57 12.45 -7.29
CA ASP A 423 -15.89 13.74 -7.29
C ASP A 423 -16.43 14.67 -6.19
N VAL A 424 -15.54 15.43 -5.57
CA VAL A 424 -15.92 16.56 -4.70
C VAL A 424 -16.41 17.76 -5.53
N SER A 425 -17.14 18.66 -4.88
CA SER A 425 -17.56 19.93 -5.48
C SER A 425 -16.37 20.83 -5.80
N ARG A 426 -16.40 21.49 -6.97
CA ARG A 426 -15.36 22.43 -7.42
C ARG A 426 -15.50 23.83 -6.78
N ASN A 427 -15.62 23.89 -5.47
CA ASN A 427 -15.82 25.12 -4.70
C ASN A 427 -14.56 25.64 -4.00
N GLY A 428 -13.47 24.88 -4.04
CA GLY A 428 -12.21 25.19 -3.34
C GLY A 428 -12.27 24.96 -1.83
N THR A 429 -13.32 24.29 -1.33
CA THR A 429 -13.54 24.08 0.12
C THR A 429 -13.79 22.62 0.50
N GLU A 430 -14.46 21.82 -0.34
CA GLU A 430 -14.69 20.39 -0.06
C GLU A 430 -13.37 19.61 -0.18
N ILE A 431 -12.98 18.94 0.90
CA ILE A 431 -11.72 18.17 1.00
C ILE A 431 -11.97 16.76 0.47
N GLY A 432 -11.05 16.27 -0.38
CA GLY A 432 -11.04 14.90 -0.87
C GLY A 432 -9.64 14.42 -1.22
N GLU A 433 -9.53 13.20 -1.72
CA GLU A 433 -8.27 12.59 -2.18
C GLU A 433 -8.00 12.91 -3.65
N ILE A 434 -6.75 13.24 -4.00
CA ILE A 434 -6.34 13.37 -5.40
C ILE A 434 -6.25 11.98 -6.04
N VAL A 435 -6.87 11.82 -7.21
CA VAL A 435 -6.73 10.61 -8.03
C VAL A 435 -6.34 10.92 -9.47
N PHE A 436 -5.61 10.00 -10.06
CA PHE A 436 -5.09 10.12 -11.42
C PHE A 436 -5.58 8.99 -12.34
N VAL A 437 -5.71 9.31 -13.62
CA VAL A 437 -5.86 8.33 -14.70
C VAL A 437 -5.02 8.84 -15.87
N GLY A 438 -4.25 7.98 -16.51
CA GLY A 438 -3.52 8.38 -17.72
C GLY A 438 -2.27 7.56 -18.00
N ASN A 439 -1.61 7.91 -19.10
CA ASN A 439 -0.46 7.17 -19.64
C ASN A 439 0.84 7.36 -18.84
N ILE A 440 0.87 8.35 -17.94
CA ILE A 440 2.00 8.64 -17.05
C ILE A 440 1.70 8.23 -15.60
N CYS A 441 0.89 7.17 -15.44
CA CYS A 441 0.66 6.46 -14.18
C CYS A 441 1.45 5.13 -14.19
N ALA A 442 1.88 4.66 -13.02
CA ALA A 442 2.61 3.41 -12.87
C ALA A 442 1.91 2.21 -13.49
N ARG A 443 2.69 1.26 -14.01
CA ARG A 443 2.13 -0.04 -14.41
C ARG A 443 1.68 -0.84 -13.18
N GLY A 444 2.38 -0.65 -12.06
CA GLY A 444 2.11 -1.26 -10.76
C GLY A 444 3.33 -1.25 -9.87
N TYR A 445 3.23 -1.93 -8.72
CA TYR A 445 4.36 -2.20 -7.85
C TYR A 445 4.98 -3.57 -8.18
N TYR A 446 6.30 -3.59 -8.36
CA TYR A 446 7.08 -4.78 -8.66
C TYR A 446 6.93 -5.83 -7.55
N LYS A 447 6.53 -7.05 -7.93
CA LYS A 447 6.30 -8.19 -7.02
C LYS A 447 5.27 -7.95 -5.90
N ASP A 448 4.42 -6.92 -6.02
CA ASP A 448 3.40 -6.61 -5.01
C ASP A 448 2.01 -6.43 -5.66
N PRO A 449 1.33 -7.54 -6.06
CA PRO A 449 0.02 -7.49 -6.69
C PRO A 449 -1.08 -6.99 -5.73
N GLU A 450 -0.88 -7.07 -4.41
CA GLU A 450 -1.85 -6.58 -3.43
C GLU A 450 -1.78 -5.05 -3.31
N ALA A 451 -0.58 -4.49 -3.14
CA ALA A 451 -0.41 -3.03 -3.16
C ALA A 451 -0.79 -2.44 -4.52
N THR A 452 -0.55 -3.16 -5.63
CA THR A 452 -0.98 -2.73 -6.97
C THR A 452 -2.50 -2.68 -7.09
N ARG A 453 -3.22 -3.70 -6.60
CA ARG A 453 -4.69 -3.68 -6.58
C ARG A 453 -5.23 -2.51 -5.75
N LYS A 454 -4.59 -2.21 -4.61
CA LYS A 454 -4.98 -1.09 -3.76
C LYS A 454 -4.68 0.27 -4.43
N LEU A 455 -3.54 0.40 -5.10
CA LEU A 455 -3.16 1.61 -5.84
C LEU A 455 -4.20 1.96 -6.91
N PHE A 456 -4.79 0.96 -7.55
CA PHE A 456 -5.77 1.10 -8.64
C PHE A 456 -7.21 0.77 -8.26
N ALA A 457 -7.57 0.85 -6.97
CA ALA A 457 -8.94 0.63 -6.52
C ALA A 457 -9.89 1.58 -7.26
N GLY A 458 -11.09 1.11 -7.63
CA GLY A 458 -12.06 1.93 -8.37
C GLY A 458 -11.63 2.33 -9.80
N GLY A 459 -10.53 1.81 -10.33
CA GLY A 459 -10.04 2.12 -11.68
C GLY A 459 -9.27 3.44 -11.80
N VAL A 460 -8.87 4.03 -10.68
CA VAL A 460 -8.08 5.27 -10.61
C VAL A 460 -6.81 5.04 -9.78
N LEU A 461 -5.74 5.78 -10.04
CA LEU A 461 -4.53 5.77 -9.21
C LEU A 461 -4.75 6.67 -7.99
N HIS A 462 -4.82 6.06 -6.80
CA HIS A 462 -4.97 6.73 -5.51
C HIS A 462 -3.65 7.33 -5.03
N SER A 463 -3.62 8.64 -4.74
CA SER A 463 -2.40 9.32 -4.27
C SER A 463 -2.20 9.26 -2.76
N GLY A 464 -3.28 9.16 -1.98
CA GLY A 464 -3.29 9.33 -0.53
C GLY A 464 -3.08 10.78 -0.05
N ASP A 465 -2.99 11.76 -0.95
CA ASP A 465 -2.81 13.18 -0.63
C ASP A 465 -4.17 13.91 -0.71
N LEU A 466 -4.48 14.72 0.30
CA LEU A 466 -5.75 15.44 0.42
C LEU A 466 -5.68 16.82 -0.21
N ALA A 467 -6.72 17.19 -0.94
CA ALA A 467 -6.82 18.43 -1.67
C ALA A 467 -8.24 18.97 -1.72
N VAL A 468 -8.34 20.23 -2.14
CA VAL A 468 -9.59 20.86 -2.56
C VAL A 468 -9.55 21.13 -4.06
N TRP A 469 -10.72 21.17 -4.69
CA TRP A 469 -10.87 21.43 -6.12
C TRP A 469 -11.47 22.81 -6.37
N HIS A 470 -10.73 23.71 -7.02
CA HIS A 470 -11.17 25.09 -7.26
C HIS A 470 -12.12 25.19 -8.47
N PRO A 471 -12.95 26.26 -8.57
CA PRO A 471 -13.85 26.48 -9.69
C PRO A 471 -13.16 26.58 -11.06
N ASP A 472 -11.90 27.01 -11.09
CA ASP A 472 -11.05 27.06 -12.30
C ASP A 472 -10.49 25.67 -12.70
N GLY A 473 -10.81 24.63 -11.94
CA GLY A 473 -10.33 23.26 -12.13
C GLY A 473 -8.97 22.96 -11.51
N ALA A 474 -8.30 23.96 -10.90
CA ALA A 474 -7.03 23.76 -10.24
C ALA A 474 -7.21 22.99 -8.94
N ILE A 475 -6.32 22.06 -8.65
CA ILE A 475 -6.24 21.43 -7.33
C ILE A 475 -5.30 22.21 -6.42
N GLN A 476 -5.62 22.18 -5.13
CA GLN A 476 -4.74 22.68 -4.08
C GLN A 476 -4.62 21.62 -3.00
N ILE A 477 -3.42 21.07 -2.85
CA ILE A 477 -3.09 20.15 -1.76
C ILE A 477 -3.16 20.91 -0.45
N LEU A 478 -3.86 20.34 0.52
CA LEU A 478 -3.93 20.86 1.87
C LEU A 478 -2.92 20.15 2.76
N ASP A 479 -2.89 18.83 2.71
CA ASP A 479 -1.99 18.01 3.51
C ASP A 479 -1.99 16.56 3.01
N ARG A 480 -1.16 15.70 3.61
CA ARG A 480 -1.38 14.26 3.49
C ARG A 480 -2.49 13.84 4.43
N ALA A 481 -3.25 12.81 4.07
CA ALA A 481 -4.29 12.26 4.95
C ALA A 481 -3.79 11.85 6.35
N LYS A 482 -2.47 11.67 6.51
CA LYS A 482 -1.82 11.31 7.78
C LYS A 482 -1.18 12.48 8.54
N ASP A 483 -1.06 13.65 7.90
CA ASP A 483 -0.30 14.80 8.40
C ASP A 483 -1.22 16.01 8.74
N ILE A 484 -2.54 15.92 8.48
CA ILE A 484 -3.54 16.88 9.00
C ILE A 484 -3.52 16.88 10.54
N ILE A 485 -3.44 18.06 11.14
CA ILE A 485 -3.53 18.26 12.58
C ILE A 485 -5.00 18.46 12.94
N ILE A 486 -5.59 17.54 13.71
CA ILE A 486 -7.00 17.63 14.12
C ILE A 486 -7.05 18.30 15.50
N SER A 487 -7.34 19.60 15.51
CA SER A 487 -7.34 20.42 16.74
C SER A 487 -8.76 20.87 17.07
N GLY A 488 -9.37 20.25 18.07
CA GLY A 488 -10.70 20.63 18.55
C GLY A 488 -11.84 20.22 17.64
N GLY A 489 -11.64 19.22 16.79
CA GLY A 489 -12.57 18.84 15.72
C GLY A 489 -12.45 19.70 14.45
N GLU A 490 -11.55 20.67 14.42
CA GLU A 490 -11.21 21.46 13.24
C GLU A 490 -9.91 20.96 12.62
N ASN A 491 -9.90 20.78 11.30
CA ASN A 491 -8.72 20.35 10.56
C ASN A 491 -7.78 21.53 10.34
N ILE A 492 -6.60 21.48 10.94
CA ILE A 492 -5.51 22.42 10.70
C ILE A 492 -4.54 21.77 9.71
N SER A 493 -4.37 22.39 8.54
CA SER A 493 -3.30 22.04 7.61
C SER A 493 -1.97 22.49 8.19
N SER A 494 -1.07 21.53 8.42
CA SER A 494 0.31 21.78 8.90
C SER A 494 1.05 22.70 7.92
N VAL A 495 0.93 22.38 6.63
CA VAL A 495 1.49 23.13 5.49
C VAL A 495 0.98 24.59 5.46
N ALA A 496 -0.31 24.81 5.69
CA ALA A 496 -0.85 26.17 5.71
C ALA A 496 -0.24 27.00 6.84
N LEU A 497 0.04 26.37 7.97
CA LEU A 497 0.65 27.03 9.11
C LEU A 497 2.15 27.29 8.91
N GLU A 498 2.89 26.33 8.38
CA GLU A 498 4.29 26.50 7.93
C GLU A 498 4.40 27.67 6.96
N SER A 499 3.48 27.73 5.98
CA SER A 499 3.45 28.77 4.97
C SER A 499 3.25 30.16 5.55
N MET A 500 2.47 30.27 6.63
CA MET A 500 2.29 31.53 7.34
C MET A 500 3.54 31.88 8.16
N LEU A 501 4.13 30.93 8.89
CA LEU A 501 5.29 31.18 9.76
C LEU A 501 6.50 31.69 8.99
N VAL A 502 6.75 31.15 7.79
CA VAL A 502 7.87 31.57 6.92
C VAL A 502 7.70 33.01 6.40
N THR A 503 6.53 33.65 6.57
CA THR A 503 6.37 35.09 6.24
C THR A 503 6.93 36.03 7.31
N HIS A 504 7.35 35.53 8.48
CA HIS A 504 8.04 36.32 9.50
C HIS A 504 9.42 36.77 8.97
N PRO A 505 9.82 38.05 9.14
CA PRO A 505 11.06 38.59 8.54
C PRO A 505 12.33 37.83 8.95
N ASP A 506 12.37 37.33 10.19
CA ASP A 506 13.56 36.66 10.74
C ASP A 506 13.56 35.12 10.60
N ILE A 507 12.44 34.50 10.19
CA ILE A 507 12.35 33.03 10.05
C ILE A 507 12.89 32.61 8.68
N LEU A 508 13.72 31.57 8.68
CA LEU A 508 14.30 30.96 7.47
C LEU A 508 13.45 29.79 6.98
N GLU A 509 13.21 28.79 7.81
CA GLU A 509 12.31 27.65 7.52
C GLU A 509 11.42 27.39 8.74
N ALA A 510 10.25 26.80 8.51
CA ALA A 510 9.34 26.32 9.55
C ALA A 510 8.87 24.91 9.22
N GLY A 511 8.82 24.04 10.23
CA GLY A 511 8.14 22.75 10.19
C GLY A 511 7.08 22.71 11.28
N VAL A 512 5.86 22.35 10.95
CA VAL A 512 4.75 22.26 11.91
C VAL A 512 4.35 20.82 12.05
N VAL A 513 4.28 20.36 13.28
CA VAL A 513 3.82 19.01 13.61
C VAL A 513 2.62 19.08 14.54
N SER A 514 1.75 18.07 14.44
CA SER A 514 0.80 17.77 15.49
C SER A 514 1.57 17.33 16.73
N VAL A 515 1.40 18.04 17.84
CA VAL A 515 1.72 17.50 19.16
C VAL A 515 0.40 17.20 19.88
N PRO A 516 0.34 16.12 20.68
CA PRO A 516 -0.83 15.86 21.50
C PRO A 516 -1.13 17.08 22.37
N ASP A 517 -2.36 17.56 22.32
CA ASP A 517 -2.86 18.58 23.22
C ASP A 517 -3.97 17.97 24.07
N THR A 518 -3.71 17.90 25.37
CA THR A 518 -4.45 18.80 26.23
C THR A 518 -5.94 18.86 25.93
N HIS A 519 -6.34 20.04 25.45
CA HIS A 519 -7.68 20.54 25.19
C HIS A 519 -8.22 20.29 23.79
N TRP A 520 -7.35 20.11 22.81
CA TRP A 520 -7.76 20.07 21.41
C TRP A 520 -7.49 18.72 20.73
N GLY A 521 -7.04 17.71 21.46
CA GLY A 521 -6.63 16.41 20.92
C GLY A 521 -5.23 16.51 20.31
N GLU A 522 -5.10 17.30 19.26
CA GLU A 522 -3.82 17.73 18.71
C GLU A 522 -3.72 19.26 18.70
N ARG A 523 -2.51 19.79 18.79
CA ARG A 523 -2.23 21.21 18.52
C ARG A 523 -1.01 21.33 17.62
N PRO A 524 -0.90 22.43 16.86
CA PRO A 524 0.33 22.73 16.16
C PRO A 524 1.45 23.09 17.15
N LYS A 525 2.59 22.41 17.03
CA LYS A 525 3.90 22.87 17.50
C LYS A 525 4.75 23.19 16.28
N ALA A 526 5.39 24.35 16.29
CA ALA A 526 6.29 24.74 15.22
C ALA A 526 7.75 24.58 15.64
N TYR A 527 8.58 24.13 14.71
CA TYR A 527 10.03 24.18 14.77
C TYR A 527 10.49 25.17 13.71
N VAL A 528 11.30 26.15 14.09
CA VAL A 528 11.74 27.22 13.19
C VAL A 528 13.25 27.34 13.17
N THR A 529 13.81 27.63 12.00
CA THR A 529 15.21 28.05 11.86
C THR A 529 15.23 29.55 11.57
N VAL A 530 16.29 30.24 11.99
CA VAL A 530 16.39 31.71 11.90
C VAL A 530 17.37 32.08 10.77
N LYS A 531 17.15 33.23 10.12
CA LYS A 531 18.08 33.73 9.10
C LYS A 531 19.47 34.04 9.70
N PRO A 532 20.56 33.88 8.93
CA PRO A 532 21.90 34.17 9.40
C PRO A 532 22.03 35.58 10.00
N GLY A 533 22.60 35.67 11.20
CA GLY A 533 22.82 36.95 11.90
C GLY A 533 21.60 37.50 12.65
N GLN A 534 20.46 36.81 12.64
CA GLN A 534 19.26 37.17 13.41
C GLN A 534 19.09 36.24 14.63
N GLN A 535 18.41 36.75 15.66
CA GLN A 535 18.03 36.00 16.86
C GLN A 535 16.53 36.15 17.06
N LEU A 536 15.84 35.06 17.35
CA LEU A 536 14.40 35.04 17.51
C LEU A 536 14.06 34.11 18.67
N GLU A 537 13.18 34.54 19.57
CA GLU A 537 12.65 33.70 20.63
C GLU A 537 11.29 33.14 20.22
N GLY A 538 11.01 31.88 20.57
CA GLY A 538 9.75 31.22 20.20
C GLY A 538 8.50 31.99 20.63
N GLN A 539 8.54 32.64 21.80
CA GLN A 539 7.41 33.44 22.31
C GLN A 539 7.12 34.66 21.42
N ALA A 540 8.16 35.32 20.89
CA ALA A 540 8.02 36.45 19.97
C ALA A 540 7.33 36.04 18.66
N VAL A 541 7.59 34.81 18.16
CA VAL A 541 6.92 34.26 16.97
C VAL A 541 5.43 34.01 17.24
N ILE A 542 5.08 33.49 18.41
CA ILE A 542 3.69 33.25 18.81
C ILE A 542 2.93 34.58 18.91
N ASP A 543 3.53 35.59 19.54
CA ASP A 543 2.92 36.92 19.70
C ASP A 543 2.79 37.65 18.37
N TRP A 544 3.77 37.50 17.48
CA TRP A 544 3.64 37.96 16.10
C TRP A 544 2.47 37.26 15.39
N ALA A 545 2.39 35.93 15.44
CA ALA A 545 1.35 35.14 14.76
C ALA A 545 -0.07 35.48 15.26
N ARG A 546 -0.24 35.87 16.53
CA ARG A 546 -1.51 36.38 17.10
C ARG A 546 -2.00 37.66 16.45
N ASN A 547 -1.08 38.48 15.94
CA ASN A 547 -1.37 39.79 15.36
C ASN A 547 -1.44 39.74 13.82
N VAL A 548 -1.13 38.60 13.19
CA VAL A 548 -1.23 38.42 11.73
C VAL A 548 -2.69 38.26 11.31
N SER A 549 -3.13 39.09 10.35
CA SER A 549 -4.47 38.99 9.77
C SER A 549 -4.60 37.78 8.83
N GLY A 550 -5.59 36.93 9.09
CA GLY A 550 -5.92 35.77 8.23
C GLY A 550 -5.68 34.39 8.84
N ILE A 551 -5.25 34.31 10.11
CA ILE A 551 -5.16 33.05 10.86
C ILE A 551 -6.18 33.03 12.00
N SER A 552 -6.94 31.94 12.11
CA SER A 552 -7.86 31.73 13.23
C SER A 552 -7.08 31.46 14.52
N LYS A 553 -7.55 31.97 15.66
CA LYS A 553 -6.83 31.84 16.95
C LYS A 553 -6.47 30.39 17.33
N PHE A 554 -7.26 29.42 16.90
CA PHE A 554 -7.03 28.00 17.16
C PHE A 554 -5.88 27.40 16.32
N MET A 555 -5.52 28.03 15.20
CA MET A 555 -4.44 27.58 14.31
C MET A 555 -3.05 28.05 14.76
N ILE A 556 -2.96 29.01 15.67
CA ILE A 556 -1.69 29.59 16.10
C ILE A 556 -0.89 28.53 16.88
N PRO A 557 0.39 28.27 16.57
CA PRO A 557 1.22 27.36 17.36
C PRO A 557 1.29 27.84 18.80
N ARG A 558 1.04 26.95 19.76
CA ARG A 558 1.20 27.30 21.19
C ARG A 558 2.64 27.22 21.67
N GLU A 559 3.50 26.60 20.86
CA GLU A 559 4.89 26.38 21.16
C GLU A 559 5.67 26.49 19.85
N VAL A 560 6.72 27.30 19.87
CA VAL A 560 7.64 27.50 18.77
C VAL A 560 9.03 27.22 19.32
N GLU A 561 9.70 26.20 18.79
CA GLU A 561 11.06 25.83 19.18
C GLU A 561 12.03 26.27 18.09
N VAL A 562 13.04 27.04 18.46
CA VAL A 562 14.07 27.51 17.53
C VAL A 562 15.18 26.49 17.49
N VAL A 563 15.38 25.87 16.33
CA VAL A 563 16.37 24.81 16.11
C VAL A 563 17.45 25.27 15.13
N ALA A 564 18.63 24.66 15.22
CA ALA A 564 19.73 24.97 14.29
C ALA A 564 19.42 24.52 12.85
N GLU A 565 18.79 23.36 12.68
CA GLU A 565 18.34 22.85 11.38
C GLU A 565 17.11 21.94 11.53
N LEU A 566 16.19 21.97 10.56
CA LEU A 566 15.07 21.02 10.48
C LEU A 566 15.54 19.68 9.88
N PRO A 567 15.21 18.52 10.49
CA PRO A 567 15.54 17.23 9.91
C PRO A 567 14.78 17.05 8.58
N LYS A 568 15.51 16.65 7.53
CA LYS A 568 14.99 16.54 6.17
C LYS A 568 15.08 15.10 5.67
N THR A 569 14.04 14.66 4.96
CA THR A 569 14.08 13.44 4.16
C THR A 569 15.10 13.56 3.03
N SER A 570 15.49 12.42 2.46
CA SER A 570 16.44 12.36 1.35
C SER A 570 15.98 13.07 0.08
N THR A 571 14.70 13.45 -0.04
CA THR A 571 14.12 14.25 -1.13
C THR A 571 13.95 15.73 -0.76
N GLY A 572 14.48 16.19 0.38
CA GLY A 572 14.41 17.58 0.82
C GLY A 572 13.09 18.01 1.47
N LYS A 573 12.16 17.08 1.73
CA LYS A 573 10.96 17.37 2.53
C LYS A 573 11.34 17.42 4.02
N PRO A 574 10.82 18.34 4.84
CA PRO A 574 10.90 18.23 6.28
C PRO A 574 10.41 16.85 6.72
N SER A 575 11.21 16.14 7.52
CA SER A 575 10.80 14.93 8.20
C SER A 575 10.39 15.30 9.62
N ASN A 576 9.34 14.68 10.18
CA ASN A 576 8.98 14.90 11.58
C ASN A 576 10.21 14.71 12.47
N PRO A 577 10.59 15.73 13.28
CA PRO A 577 11.73 15.61 14.17
C PRO A 577 11.46 14.51 15.20
N SER A 578 12.22 13.42 15.13
CA SER A 578 12.45 12.56 16.29
C SER A 578 13.46 13.24 17.23
N PRO A 579 13.32 13.14 18.55
CA PRO A 579 14.24 13.80 19.49
C PRO A 579 15.70 13.37 19.25
N PRO A 580 16.69 14.27 19.39
CA PRO A 580 18.07 13.98 19.04
C PRO A 580 18.67 12.90 19.96
N TYR A 581 19.23 11.84 19.36
CA TYR A 581 20.15 10.93 20.03
C TYR A 581 21.49 11.67 20.23
N ARG A 582 21.99 11.68 21.48
CA ARG A 582 23.34 12.14 21.79
C ARG A 582 24.36 11.29 21.04
N GLN A 583 25.15 11.94 20.19
CA GLN A 583 26.35 11.38 19.59
C GLN A 583 27.50 11.55 20.60
N ASN A 584 27.99 10.45 21.16
CA ASN A 584 29.31 10.38 21.80
C ASN A 584 29.90 8.98 21.60
N ASP A 585 31.21 8.99 21.36
CA ASP A 585 32.19 7.91 21.47
C ASP A 585 32.16 6.77 20.44
N LEU A 586 33.09 6.85 19.48
CA LEU A 586 34.12 5.83 19.24
C LEU A 586 35.17 6.38 18.27
N GLY A 587 36.18 7.04 18.81
CA GLY A 587 37.46 7.19 18.14
C GLY A 587 38.21 5.85 18.19
N LEU A 588 38.59 5.34 17.02
CA LEU A 588 39.62 4.32 16.88
C LEU A 588 40.49 4.67 15.68
N ASP A 589 41.63 5.27 16.00
CA ASP A 589 42.85 5.24 15.21
C ASP A 589 43.32 3.79 15.04
N LEU A 590 43.89 3.43 13.88
CA LEU A 590 45.06 2.55 13.73
C LEU A 590 45.34 2.20 12.26
N ARG A 591 46.46 2.75 11.79
CA ARG A 591 47.30 2.23 10.70
C ARG A 591 47.81 0.83 11.08
N GLU A 592 47.74 -0.16 10.17
CA GLU A 592 48.84 -1.12 9.90
C GLU A 592 48.55 -2.11 8.74
N ARG A 593 49.38 -1.97 7.70
CA ARG A 593 50.12 -3.00 6.92
C ARG A 593 49.46 -4.33 6.47
N SER A 594 49.31 -4.43 5.14
CA SER A 594 50.03 -5.34 4.20
C SER A 594 50.35 -6.80 4.61
N ARG A 595 49.92 -7.79 3.78
CA ARG A 595 50.76 -8.68 2.92
C ARG A 595 50.13 -10.07 2.60
N ILE A 596 50.30 -10.47 1.32
CA ILE A 596 50.62 -11.85 0.80
C ILE A 596 49.42 -12.84 0.71
N ARG A 597 49.15 -13.63 -0.36
CA ARG A 597 49.91 -14.17 -1.51
C ARG A 597 48.96 -14.67 -2.63
N VAL A 598 49.46 -14.61 -3.86
CA VAL A 598 48.98 -15.22 -5.12
C VAL A 598 49.24 -16.74 -5.15
N LEU A 599 48.44 -17.52 -5.90
CA LEU A 599 48.86 -18.46 -6.97
C LEU A 599 47.64 -19.18 -7.65
N PRO A 600 47.78 -19.68 -8.90
CA PRO A 600 46.72 -19.74 -9.93
C PRO A 600 46.43 -21.18 -10.42
N SER A 601 45.48 -21.35 -11.36
CA SER A 601 45.70 -22.05 -12.65
C SER A 601 44.41 -22.48 -13.39
N ALA A 602 44.56 -22.49 -14.72
CA ALA A 602 44.06 -23.48 -15.69
C ALA A 602 42.60 -23.42 -16.20
N SER A 603 42.44 -22.71 -17.33
CA SER A 603 41.80 -23.20 -18.56
C SER A 603 42.51 -24.50 -19.07
N PRO A 604 42.00 -25.33 -20.03
CA PRO A 604 41.51 -24.84 -21.33
C PRO A 604 40.60 -25.77 -22.20
N LEU A 605 40.38 -25.28 -23.43
CA LEU A 605 40.20 -25.98 -24.71
C LEU A 605 38.80 -26.41 -25.20
N GLY A 606 38.58 -26.12 -26.48
CA GLY A 606 37.76 -26.93 -27.39
C GLY A 606 36.79 -26.13 -28.27
N SER A 607 37.25 -25.20 -29.12
CA SER A 607 37.57 -25.40 -30.55
C SER A 607 36.38 -25.66 -31.49
N SER A 608 36.46 -24.96 -32.65
CA SER A 608 36.09 -25.41 -34.01
C SER A 608 34.60 -25.46 -34.43
N LEU A 609 34.18 -25.10 -35.64
CA LEU A 609 34.85 -24.64 -36.88
C LEU A 609 33.74 -24.23 -37.91
N TRP A 610 33.96 -23.15 -38.67
CA TRP A 610 33.77 -22.98 -40.13
C TRP A 610 32.44 -22.67 -40.89
N PHE A 611 32.60 -21.69 -41.82
CA PHE A 611 32.20 -21.61 -43.25
C PHE A 611 30.71 -21.43 -43.65
N TYR A 612 30.29 -20.66 -44.68
CA TYR A 612 30.86 -19.66 -45.60
C TYR A 612 29.71 -19.07 -46.46
N GLU A 613 29.98 -17.88 -47.03
CA GLU A 613 29.64 -17.39 -48.38
C GLU A 613 28.23 -16.93 -48.87
N GLY A 614 28.26 -15.75 -49.52
CA GLY A 614 27.57 -15.42 -50.79
C GLY A 614 26.36 -14.47 -50.69
N SER A 615 26.43 -13.13 -50.84
CA SER A 615 26.79 -12.23 -51.97
C SER A 615 25.68 -11.89 -52.99
N VAL A 616 25.72 -10.62 -53.45
CA VAL A 616 25.16 -9.98 -54.69
C VAL A 616 23.72 -9.41 -54.57
N VAL A 617 23.47 -8.09 -54.43
CA VAL A 617 23.59 -6.89 -55.32
C VAL A 617 22.56 -6.84 -56.46
N TYR A 618 21.71 -5.79 -56.50
CA TYR A 618 21.49 -4.90 -57.67
C TYR A 618 20.67 -3.64 -57.31
N ALA A 619 20.94 -2.57 -58.05
CA ALA A 619 20.51 -1.18 -57.88
C ALA A 619 19.39 -0.73 -58.86
N GLY A 620 18.84 0.48 -58.64
CA GLY A 620 18.11 1.30 -59.64
C GLY A 620 16.93 2.10 -59.05
N THR A 621 17.05 3.39 -58.70
CA THR A 621 16.90 4.66 -59.47
C THR A 621 15.48 5.21 -59.72
N SER A 622 15.19 6.34 -59.03
CA SER A 622 14.59 7.64 -59.46
C SER A 622 13.11 7.81 -59.88
N LEU A 623 12.43 8.83 -59.30
CA LEU A 623 11.97 10.14 -59.89
C LEU A 623 10.57 10.67 -59.45
N SER A 624 10.55 11.99 -59.17
CA SER A 624 9.48 13.04 -59.23
C SER A 624 8.21 12.96 -58.35
N VAL A 625 7.90 13.91 -57.44
CA VAL A 625 7.49 15.36 -57.51
C VAL A 625 6.00 15.58 -57.79
N GLY A 626 5.32 16.31 -56.90
CA GLY A 626 3.99 16.91 -57.10
C GLY A 626 3.39 17.54 -55.84
N GLU A 627 3.51 18.87 -55.72
CA GLU A 627 2.79 19.74 -54.75
C GLU A 627 1.30 19.92 -55.12
N ILE A 628 0.46 20.38 -54.17
CA ILE A 628 -0.66 21.35 -54.33
C ILE A 628 -1.19 21.79 -52.94
N TRP A 629 -1.70 23.03 -52.88
CA TRP A 629 -1.93 23.96 -51.77
C TRP A 629 -3.45 24.22 -51.44
N ILE A 630 -3.75 24.66 -50.19
CA ILE A 630 -4.80 25.63 -49.70
C ILE A 630 -6.29 25.14 -49.78
N ASP A 631 -7.29 25.43 -48.92
CA ASP A 631 -7.62 26.51 -47.96
C ASP A 631 -8.62 26.09 -46.85
N THR A 632 -8.87 27.05 -45.97
CA THR A 632 -9.62 27.19 -44.71
C THR A 632 -11.14 27.47 -44.79
N SER A 633 -11.82 27.29 -43.63
CA SER A 633 -12.77 28.23 -42.96
C SER A 633 -14.24 27.81 -42.66
N THR A 634 -14.59 27.95 -41.36
CA THR A 634 -15.82 28.48 -40.69
C THR A 634 -17.23 27.88 -40.87
N TYR A 635 -17.96 27.64 -39.75
CA TYR A 635 -19.12 28.44 -39.28
C TYR A 635 -19.67 28.01 -37.88
N LEU A 636 -20.38 28.97 -37.26
CA LEU A 636 -20.82 29.14 -35.86
C LEU A 636 -22.28 28.71 -35.55
N GLU A 637 -22.57 28.60 -34.24
CA GLU A 637 -23.81 28.97 -33.49
C GLU A 637 -25.11 28.13 -33.59
N SER A 638 -25.65 27.69 -32.43
CA SER A 638 -26.67 28.45 -31.65
C SER A 638 -27.39 27.61 -30.56
N SER A 639 -27.79 28.32 -29.49
CA SER A 639 -28.29 27.91 -28.17
C SER A 639 -29.82 27.70 -28.11
N ARG A 640 -30.34 27.06 -27.03
CA ARG A 640 -31.54 27.51 -26.28
C ARG A 640 -31.81 26.77 -24.97
N ILE A 641 -32.31 27.56 -24.00
CA ILE A 641 -32.62 27.33 -22.58
C ILE A 641 -34.15 27.12 -22.42
N VAL A 642 -34.59 26.34 -21.42
CA VAL A 642 -35.86 26.57 -20.69
C VAL A 642 -35.71 26.24 -19.20
N THR A 643 -36.13 27.18 -18.35
CA THR A 643 -36.22 27.14 -16.87
C THR A 643 -37.69 26.96 -16.44
N PHE A 644 -37.95 26.36 -15.28
CA PHE A 644 -39.18 26.58 -14.49
C PHE A 644 -38.87 26.56 -12.99
N ALA A 645 -39.54 27.46 -12.25
CA ALA A 645 -39.41 27.67 -10.81
C ALA A 645 -40.79 27.85 -10.15
N ALA A 646 -40.92 27.43 -8.88
CA ALA A 646 -41.79 27.90 -7.77
C ALA A 646 -41.91 26.75 -6.73
N GLY A 647 -41.95 26.87 -5.39
CA GLY A 647 -41.88 27.98 -4.43
C GLY A 647 -42.48 27.55 -3.05
N LEU A 648 -41.68 27.68 -1.97
CA LEU A 648 -41.98 28.01 -0.54
C LEU A 648 -42.91 27.17 0.38
N MET A 649 -42.42 26.77 1.58
CA MET A 649 -42.66 27.41 2.91
C MET A 649 -41.96 26.67 4.11
N HIS A 650 -41.67 27.44 5.17
CA HIS A 650 -40.89 27.13 6.40
C HIS A 650 -41.61 26.29 7.49
N HIS A 651 -40.84 25.55 8.32
CA HIS A 651 -40.90 25.62 9.81
C HIS A 651 -39.72 24.90 10.50
N SER A 652 -39.43 25.32 11.74
CA SER A 652 -38.27 25.02 12.59
C SER A 652 -38.55 23.95 13.66
N ARG A 653 -37.59 23.07 14.02
CA ARG A 653 -37.52 22.32 15.30
C ARG A 653 -36.16 21.65 15.57
N LYS A 654 -35.79 21.58 16.86
CA LYS A 654 -34.56 21.04 17.50
C LYS A 654 -34.28 19.54 17.17
N PRO A 655 -33.02 19.06 17.23
CA PRO A 655 -32.73 17.64 17.04
C PRO A 655 -32.97 16.83 18.33
N ALA A 656 -33.82 15.81 18.20
CA ALA A 656 -33.93 14.69 19.14
C ALA A 656 -32.98 13.56 18.71
N ARG A 657 -32.46 12.79 19.68
CA ARG A 657 -31.73 11.55 19.42
C ARG A 657 -32.64 10.57 18.68
N PHE A 658 -32.20 10.08 17.52
CA PHE A 658 -32.90 9.05 16.75
C PHE A 658 -32.31 7.67 17.04
N SER A 659 -33.19 6.76 17.47
CA SER A 659 -32.97 5.32 17.59
C SER A 659 -33.35 4.61 16.28
N SER A 660 -32.65 3.53 15.92
CA SER A 660 -33.12 2.54 14.96
C SER A 660 -33.10 1.14 15.60
N GLU A 661 -34.25 0.47 15.59
CA GLU A 661 -34.52 -0.83 16.20
C GLU A 661 -34.23 -2.04 15.29
N ALA A 662 -34.00 -3.19 15.96
CA ALA A 662 -34.23 -4.61 15.59
C ALA A 662 -33.00 -5.52 15.30
N PRO A 663 -33.04 -6.85 15.61
CA PRO A 663 -33.70 -7.58 16.69
C PRO A 663 -32.71 -8.36 17.61
N SER A 664 -33.21 -8.83 18.75
CA SER A 664 -32.48 -9.42 19.89
C SER A 664 -32.34 -10.95 19.85
N GLU A 665 -31.17 -11.49 20.22
CA GLU A 665 -31.01 -12.77 20.94
C GLU A 665 -29.84 -12.70 21.94
N SER A 666 -30.07 -13.18 23.16
CA SER A 666 -29.21 -13.03 24.34
C SER A 666 -28.31 -14.25 24.59
N SER A 667 -27.01 -14.05 24.90
CA SER A 667 -26.19 -14.92 25.77
C SER A 667 -24.81 -14.30 26.05
N ASN A 668 -24.45 -14.20 27.34
CA ASN A 668 -23.14 -13.70 27.80
C ASN A 668 -21.98 -14.59 27.36
N SER A 669 -21.27 -14.17 26.31
CA SER A 669 -20.04 -14.81 25.86
C SER A 669 -19.10 -13.78 25.24
N SER A 670 -17.97 -13.49 25.90
CA SER A 670 -16.88 -12.68 25.33
C SER A 670 -16.05 -13.51 24.32
N SER A 671 -16.72 -13.99 23.29
CA SER A 671 -16.14 -14.50 22.04
C SER A 671 -16.27 -13.39 20.99
N PRO A 672 -15.44 -13.35 19.93
CA PRO A 672 -15.48 -12.22 19.00
C PRO A 672 -16.80 -12.18 18.25
N ASP A 673 -17.59 -11.12 18.45
CA ASP A 673 -18.63 -10.74 17.50
C ASP A 673 -17.99 -10.45 16.15
N ARG A 674 -18.67 -10.95 15.11
CA ARG A 674 -18.34 -10.77 13.71
C ARG A 674 -18.27 -9.27 13.39
N THR A 675 -17.24 -8.86 12.68
CA THR A 675 -17.22 -7.53 12.05
C THR A 675 -18.31 -7.49 10.98
N ILE A 676 -19.10 -6.42 10.95
CA ILE A 676 -20.16 -6.18 9.94
C ILE A 676 -19.59 -6.07 8.51
N ASP A 677 -18.26 -5.98 8.35
CA ASP A 677 -17.56 -6.04 7.06
C ASP A 677 -17.04 -7.44 6.66
N ASP A 678 -17.39 -8.50 7.38
CA ASP A 678 -17.03 -9.89 7.00
C ASP A 678 -18.13 -10.60 6.17
N ASP A 679 -19.09 -9.85 5.62
CA ASP A 679 -20.03 -10.31 4.58
C ASP A 679 -19.36 -10.47 3.20
N THR A 680 -18.10 -10.91 3.19
CA THR A 680 -17.51 -11.49 1.99
C THR A 680 -18.12 -12.88 1.78
N ASP A 681 -19.25 -12.90 1.06
CA ASP A 681 -19.91 -14.04 0.41
C ASP A 681 -19.11 -15.34 0.64
N PHE A 682 -19.55 -16.19 1.58
CA PHE A 682 -18.83 -17.34 2.19
C PHE A 682 -18.06 -18.27 1.22
N PHE A 683 -18.41 -18.23 -0.07
CA PHE A 683 -17.77 -18.99 -1.15
C PHE A 683 -16.79 -18.21 -2.02
N THR A 684 -16.39 -16.98 -1.64
CA THR A 684 -15.56 -16.07 -2.46
C THR A 684 -14.10 -15.92 -1.98
N SER A 685 -13.68 -16.63 -0.93
CA SER A 685 -12.31 -16.53 -0.38
C SER A 685 -11.17 -17.10 -1.25
N GLN A 686 -11.40 -17.36 -2.54
CA GLN A 686 -10.35 -17.63 -3.52
C GLN A 686 -10.67 -16.97 -4.87
N ALA A 687 -9.82 -16.03 -5.30
CA ALA A 687 -9.92 -15.37 -6.60
C ALA A 687 -9.46 -16.24 -7.79
N ASN A 688 -9.47 -17.58 -7.71
CA ASN A 688 -8.90 -18.42 -8.77
C ASN A 688 -9.69 -19.65 -9.23
N ASP A 689 -10.96 -19.83 -8.81
CA ASP A 689 -11.79 -20.93 -9.34
C ASP A 689 -12.78 -20.50 -10.44
N SER A 690 -12.74 -19.24 -10.88
CA SER A 690 -13.71 -18.70 -11.88
C SER A 690 -13.26 -18.83 -13.34
N GLN A 691 -12.05 -19.32 -13.63
CA GLN A 691 -11.59 -19.58 -15.00
C GLN A 691 -12.18 -20.87 -15.58
N SER A 692 -12.77 -21.74 -14.75
CA SER A 692 -13.27 -23.06 -15.17
C SER A 692 -14.74 -23.08 -15.60
N SER A 693 -15.52 -22.01 -15.34
CA SER A 693 -16.97 -22.00 -15.55
C SER A 693 -17.43 -21.34 -16.86
N VAL A 694 -16.56 -20.64 -17.59
CA VAL A 694 -16.95 -19.92 -18.84
C VAL A 694 -17.06 -20.88 -20.06
N GLY A 695 -16.94 -22.19 -19.84
CA GLY A 695 -17.08 -23.21 -20.88
C GLY A 695 -18.54 -23.47 -21.29
N LEU A 696 -18.85 -23.04 -22.52
CA LEU A 696 -19.84 -23.53 -23.49
C LEU A 696 -21.32 -23.65 -23.07
N GLY A 697 -22.08 -22.66 -23.53
CA GLY A 697 -23.51 -22.74 -23.78
C GLY A 697 -23.89 -21.71 -24.84
N THR A 698 -23.44 -21.90 -26.09
CA THR A 698 -23.83 -21.05 -27.21
C THR A 698 -25.31 -21.30 -27.52
N VAL A 699 -26.15 -20.28 -27.34
CA VAL A 699 -27.57 -20.29 -27.66
C VAL A 699 -27.74 -20.24 -29.18
N ARG A 700 -27.54 -21.37 -29.88
CA ARG A 700 -27.65 -21.41 -31.35
C ARG A 700 -28.47 -22.54 -31.96
N ASP A 701 -29.40 -23.13 -31.21
CA ASP A 701 -30.31 -24.15 -31.76
C ASP A 701 -31.79 -23.76 -31.86
N THR A 702 -32.18 -22.49 -31.63
CA THR A 702 -33.61 -22.12 -31.63
C THR A 702 -34.10 -21.16 -32.71
N ASN A 703 -33.32 -20.84 -33.74
CA ASN A 703 -33.87 -20.18 -34.93
C ASN A 703 -33.10 -20.56 -36.19
N GLY A 704 -33.55 -21.63 -36.84
CA GLY A 704 -33.35 -21.79 -38.27
C GLY A 704 -34.10 -20.68 -39.02
N HIS A 705 -33.54 -20.26 -40.15
CA HIS A 705 -34.05 -19.21 -41.05
C HIS A 705 -33.61 -17.78 -40.72
N MET A 706 -32.46 -17.39 -41.27
CA MET A 706 -32.34 -16.34 -42.29
C MET A 706 -30.84 -16.09 -42.53
N GLU A 707 -30.30 -16.77 -43.55
CA GLU A 707 -29.06 -16.33 -44.20
C GLU A 707 -29.42 -15.11 -45.07
N GLN A 708 -28.86 -13.96 -44.71
CA GLN A 708 -28.66 -12.86 -45.64
C GLN A 708 -27.18 -12.49 -45.58
N ASP A 709 -26.56 -12.44 -46.75
CA ASP A 709 -25.20 -11.95 -47.01
C ASP A 709 -25.04 -10.51 -46.50
N VAL A 710 -24.78 -10.36 -45.21
CA VAL A 710 -24.35 -9.09 -44.62
C VAL A 710 -22.85 -9.18 -44.46
N MET A 711 -22.11 -8.27 -45.11
CA MET A 711 -20.68 -8.11 -44.88
C MET A 711 -20.45 -7.73 -43.41
N LEU A 712 -20.14 -8.73 -42.58
CA LEU A 712 -19.86 -8.49 -41.17
C LEU A 712 -18.47 -7.84 -41.04
N PRO A 713 -18.33 -6.73 -40.30
CA PRO A 713 -17.03 -6.14 -39.99
C PRO A 713 -16.14 -7.16 -39.27
N PRO A 714 -14.80 -7.02 -39.31
CA PRO A 714 -13.86 -8.03 -38.81
C PRO A 714 -14.18 -8.54 -37.39
N ILE A 715 -14.66 -7.65 -36.52
CA ILE A 715 -15.04 -7.99 -35.14
C ILE A 715 -16.28 -8.88 -35.02
N GLY A 716 -17.19 -8.85 -36.01
CA GLY A 716 -18.33 -9.75 -36.11
C GLY A 716 -17.98 -11.16 -36.59
N ARG A 717 -16.72 -11.38 -37.01
CA ARG A 717 -16.18 -12.70 -37.41
C ARG A 717 -15.43 -13.41 -36.29
N LEU A 718 -15.25 -12.75 -35.13
CA LEU A 718 -14.54 -13.35 -33.99
C LEU A 718 -15.36 -14.52 -33.41
N PRO A 719 -14.69 -15.63 -33.02
CA PRO A 719 -15.31 -16.69 -32.26
C PRO A 719 -16.00 -16.15 -30.99
N PRO A 720 -17.20 -16.66 -30.65
CA PRO A 720 -17.93 -16.31 -29.42
C PRO A 720 -17.08 -16.34 -28.15
N GLU A 721 -16.15 -17.28 -28.04
CA GLU A 721 -15.27 -17.46 -26.88
C GLU A 721 -14.32 -16.26 -26.68
N LEU A 722 -13.80 -15.70 -27.78
CA LEU A 722 -12.95 -14.51 -27.74
C LEU A 722 -13.79 -13.28 -27.40
N LEU A 723 -14.99 -13.15 -27.98
CA LEU A 723 -15.90 -12.06 -27.66
C LEU A 723 -16.31 -12.09 -26.18
N ILE A 724 -16.69 -13.25 -25.63
CA ILE A 724 -17.01 -13.41 -24.20
C ILE A 724 -15.80 -13.07 -23.33
N SER A 725 -14.58 -13.49 -23.72
CA SER A 725 -13.36 -13.16 -22.98
C SER A 725 -13.09 -11.65 -22.95
N ILE A 726 -13.23 -10.97 -24.10
CA ILE A 726 -13.14 -9.51 -24.20
C ILE A 726 -14.20 -8.86 -23.33
N PHE A 727 -15.46 -9.27 -23.48
CA PHE A 727 -16.57 -8.70 -22.73
C PHE A 727 -16.40 -8.90 -21.22
N SER A 728 -15.81 -10.02 -20.77
CA SER A 728 -15.57 -10.29 -19.35
C SER A 728 -14.59 -9.32 -18.67
N LYS A 729 -13.88 -8.48 -19.45
CA LYS A 729 -12.97 -7.45 -18.94
C LYS A 729 -13.65 -6.12 -18.65
N PHE A 730 -14.88 -5.89 -19.10
CA PHE A 730 -15.62 -4.67 -18.73
C PHE A 730 -16.06 -4.75 -17.28
N SER A 731 -15.74 -3.71 -16.52
CA SER A 731 -16.12 -3.56 -15.11
C SER A 731 -17.48 -2.87 -14.91
N SER A 732 -17.97 -2.15 -15.93
CA SER A 732 -19.22 -1.39 -15.88
C SER A 732 -20.37 -2.16 -16.57
N PRO A 733 -21.50 -2.41 -15.88
CA PRO A 733 -22.72 -2.94 -16.50
C PRO A 733 -23.29 -2.03 -17.61
N ALA A 734 -23.04 -0.72 -17.55
CA ALA A 734 -23.49 0.24 -18.57
C ALA A 734 -22.70 0.09 -19.88
N ASP A 735 -21.40 -0.18 -19.79
CA ASP A 735 -20.56 -0.42 -20.98
C ASP A 735 -20.93 -1.75 -21.63
N MET A 736 -21.25 -2.75 -20.81
CA MET A 736 -21.73 -4.04 -21.28
C MET A 736 -23.10 -3.91 -21.96
N LEU A 737 -24.01 -3.11 -21.41
CA LEU A 737 -25.28 -2.78 -22.07
C LEU A 737 -25.04 -2.10 -23.42
N SER A 738 -24.11 -1.15 -23.49
CA SER A 738 -23.74 -0.48 -24.73
C SER A 738 -23.23 -1.49 -25.77
N CYS A 739 -22.41 -2.47 -25.37
CA CYS A 739 -21.97 -3.58 -26.23
C CYS A 739 -23.14 -4.46 -26.70
N MET A 740 -24.12 -4.73 -25.83
CA MET A 740 -25.31 -5.50 -26.18
C MET A 740 -26.18 -4.81 -27.25
N LEU A 741 -26.20 -3.47 -27.26
CA LEU A 741 -27.01 -2.70 -28.21
C LEU A 741 -26.41 -2.64 -29.62
N VAL A 742 -25.17 -3.09 -29.82
CA VAL A 742 -24.47 -3.05 -31.12
C VAL A 742 -25.10 -4.01 -32.13
N CYS A 743 -25.25 -5.30 -31.77
CA CYS A 743 -25.89 -6.29 -32.63
C CYS A 743 -26.34 -7.53 -31.85
N ARG A 744 -27.21 -8.34 -32.46
CA ARG A 744 -27.73 -9.59 -31.85
C ARG A 744 -26.62 -10.57 -31.45
N GLY A 745 -25.53 -10.65 -32.23
CA GLY A 745 -24.39 -11.51 -31.93
C GLY A 745 -23.61 -11.08 -30.69
N TRP A 746 -23.39 -9.77 -30.50
CA TRP A 746 -22.74 -9.24 -29.31
C TRP A 746 -23.65 -9.36 -28.10
N ALA A 747 -24.94 -9.04 -28.26
CA ALA A 747 -25.93 -9.22 -27.22
C ALA A 747 -25.94 -10.65 -26.66
N ALA A 748 -25.88 -11.66 -27.53
CA ALA A 748 -25.83 -13.07 -27.14
C ALA A 748 -24.55 -13.47 -26.36
N ASN A 749 -23.43 -12.78 -26.59
CA ASN A 749 -22.15 -13.04 -25.91
C ASN A 749 -21.96 -12.22 -24.61
N CYS A 750 -22.59 -11.04 -24.50
CA CYS A 750 -22.56 -10.20 -23.30
C CYS A 750 -23.58 -10.64 -22.24
N VAL A 751 -24.77 -11.08 -22.66
CA VAL A 751 -25.91 -11.32 -21.75
C VAL A 751 -25.57 -12.32 -20.64
N GLY A 752 -24.80 -13.37 -20.96
CA GLY A 752 -24.38 -14.38 -19.99
C GLY A 752 -23.47 -13.82 -18.89
N ILE A 753 -22.70 -12.77 -19.17
CA ILE A 753 -21.78 -12.14 -18.20
C ILE A 753 -22.59 -11.30 -17.21
N LEU A 754 -23.56 -10.52 -17.69
CA LEU A 754 -24.44 -9.71 -16.83
C LEU A 754 -25.34 -10.58 -15.95
N TRP A 755 -25.92 -11.62 -16.53
CA TRP A 755 -26.89 -12.47 -15.84
C TRP A 755 -26.25 -13.57 -14.99
N HIS A 756 -24.93 -13.75 -15.05
CA HIS A 756 -24.22 -14.75 -14.25
C HIS A 756 -24.39 -14.54 -12.73
N ARG A 757 -24.36 -13.28 -12.26
CA ARG A 757 -24.58 -12.87 -10.85
C ARG A 757 -25.53 -11.66 -10.82
N PRO A 758 -26.85 -11.86 -10.94
CA PRO A 758 -27.79 -10.74 -10.88
C PRO A 758 -27.75 -10.06 -9.50
N SER A 759 -27.82 -8.72 -9.48
CA SER A 759 -27.81 -7.94 -8.24
C SER A 759 -29.21 -7.89 -7.62
N CYS A 760 -29.41 -8.62 -6.52
CA CYS A 760 -30.66 -8.64 -5.75
C CYS A 760 -30.54 -7.83 -4.45
N SER A 761 -29.88 -6.66 -4.50
CA SER A 761 -29.62 -5.82 -3.31
C SER A 761 -30.83 -5.05 -2.80
N ASN A 762 -31.86 -4.87 -3.62
CA ASN A 762 -33.09 -4.18 -3.25
C ASN A 762 -34.31 -4.86 -3.91
N TRP A 763 -35.50 -4.52 -3.42
CA TRP A 763 -36.75 -5.16 -3.82
C TRP A 763 -37.14 -4.91 -5.28
N ASP A 764 -36.86 -3.72 -5.81
CA ASP A 764 -37.19 -3.37 -7.19
C ASP A 764 -36.33 -4.14 -8.19
N ASN A 765 -35.06 -4.34 -7.88
CA ASN A 765 -34.16 -5.19 -8.65
C ASN A 765 -34.67 -6.63 -8.67
N LEU A 766 -35.04 -7.18 -7.51
CA LEU A 766 -35.58 -8.54 -7.39
C LEU A 766 -36.86 -8.71 -8.22
N LYS A 767 -37.79 -7.76 -8.16
CA LYS A 767 -39.00 -7.75 -9.00
C LYS A 767 -38.70 -7.71 -10.49
N SER A 768 -37.71 -6.91 -10.90
CA SER A 768 -37.30 -6.82 -12.31
C SER A 768 -36.71 -8.14 -12.81
N ILE A 769 -35.85 -8.76 -12.01
CA ILE A 769 -35.21 -10.04 -12.31
C ILE A 769 -36.25 -11.16 -12.37
N THR A 770 -37.10 -11.28 -11.35
CA THR A 770 -38.15 -12.32 -11.29
C THR A 770 -39.13 -12.21 -12.45
N ARG A 771 -39.53 -10.98 -12.85
CA ARG A 771 -40.36 -10.75 -14.03
C ARG A 771 -39.67 -11.21 -15.32
N SER A 772 -38.39 -10.90 -15.47
CA SER A 772 -37.61 -11.24 -16.67
C SER A 772 -37.37 -12.74 -16.78
N VAL A 773 -37.10 -13.40 -15.64
CA VAL A 773 -36.91 -14.83 -15.55
C VAL A 773 -38.24 -15.56 -15.82
N GLY A 774 -39.35 -15.11 -15.23
CA GLY A 774 -40.68 -15.71 -15.35
C GLY A 774 -41.50 -15.37 -16.60
N ALA A 775 -40.98 -14.57 -17.53
CA ALA A 775 -41.73 -14.15 -18.72
C ALA A 775 -41.92 -15.30 -19.75
N PRO A 776 -43.15 -15.52 -20.29
CA PRO A 776 -43.42 -16.61 -21.24
C PRO A 776 -42.77 -16.40 -22.63
N ASN A 777 -42.66 -15.15 -23.09
CA ASN A 777 -42.00 -14.78 -24.36
C ASN A 777 -40.69 -14.04 -24.06
N ARG A 778 -39.60 -14.79 -23.86
CA ARG A 778 -38.29 -14.25 -23.48
C ARG A 778 -37.32 -14.21 -24.66
N PHE A 779 -36.59 -13.09 -24.80
CA PHE A 779 -35.60 -12.90 -25.86
C PHE A 779 -34.33 -13.73 -25.65
N PHE A 780 -33.91 -13.89 -24.38
CA PHE A 780 -32.81 -14.76 -23.97
C PHE A 780 -33.30 -15.79 -22.91
N PRO A 781 -32.64 -16.95 -22.78
CA PRO A 781 -32.94 -17.92 -21.75
C PRO A 781 -32.37 -17.49 -20.38
N TYR A 782 -32.87 -16.38 -19.82
CA TYR A 782 -32.32 -15.76 -18.60
C TYR A 782 -32.17 -16.73 -17.42
N SER A 783 -33.12 -17.66 -17.25
CA SER A 783 -33.06 -18.68 -16.19
C SER A 783 -31.84 -19.62 -16.31
N GLU A 784 -31.31 -19.82 -17.51
CA GLU A 784 -30.12 -20.66 -17.74
C GLU A 784 -28.79 -19.91 -17.58
N LEU A 785 -28.84 -18.58 -17.50
CA LEU A 785 -27.66 -17.73 -17.40
C LEU A 785 -27.25 -17.47 -15.95
N ILE A 786 -28.19 -17.55 -15.00
CA ILE A 786 -27.94 -17.32 -13.58
C ILE A 786 -27.14 -18.48 -12.98
N ARG A 787 -25.91 -18.17 -12.52
CA ARG A 787 -25.02 -19.14 -11.84
C ARG A 787 -24.77 -18.82 -10.38
N ARG A 788 -24.87 -17.55 -9.97
CA ARG A 788 -24.73 -17.13 -8.57
C ARG A 788 -25.94 -16.32 -8.16
N LEU A 789 -26.74 -16.87 -7.26
CA LEU A 789 -27.93 -16.21 -6.72
C LEU A 789 -27.71 -15.93 -5.24
N ASN A 790 -27.69 -14.66 -4.86
CA ASN A 790 -27.60 -14.23 -3.47
C ASN A 790 -28.81 -13.33 -3.16
N LEU A 791 -29.60 -13.72 -2.16
CA LEU A 791 -30.79 -12.99 -1.68
C LEU A 791 -30.65 -12.48 -0.23
N SER A 792 -29.44 -12.55 0.35
CA SER A 792 -29.20 -12.19 1.77
C SER A 792 -29.36 -10.71 2.08
N ALA A 793 -29.44 -9.82 1.08
CA ALA A 793 -29.72 -8.41 1.29
C ALA A 793 -31.20 -8.12 1.60
N LEU A 794 -32.10 -9.09 1.38
CA LEU A 794 -33.56 -8.94 1.47
C LEU A 794 -34.17 -9.96 2.45
N THR A 795 -33.45 -10.29 3.52
CA THR A 795 -33.78 -11.31 4.54
C THR A 795 -35.25 -11.36 4.93
N GLU A 796 -35.83 -10.23 5.32
CA GLU A 796 -37.21 -10.19 5.83
C GLU A 796 -38.28 -10.19 4.73
N ALA A 797 -37.92 -9.86 3.48
CA ALA A 797 -38.85 -9.71 2.37
C ALA A 797 -38.95 -10.96 1.47
N VAL A 798 -37.98 -11.86 1.55
CA VAL A 798 -37.91 -13.07 0.72
C VAL A 798 -38.75 -14.20 1.35
N SER A 799 -39.76 -14.64 0.61
CA SER A 799 -40.68 -15.75 0.97
C SER A 799 -40.76 -16.79 -0.15
N ASP A 800 -41.42 -17.93 0.10
CA ASP A 800 -41.55 -19.00 -0.92
C ASP A 800 -42.07 -18.48 -2.26
N GLY A 801 -43.07 -17.58 -2.24
CA GLY A 801 -43.62 -16.97 -3.45
C GLY A 801 -42.62 -16.14 -4.25
N THR A 802 -41.64 -15.53 -3.59
CA THR A 802 -40.61 -14.71 -4.24
C THR A 802 -39.56 -15.54 -4.98
N VAL A 803 -39.35 -16.80 -4.55
CA VAL A 803 -38.35 -17.69 -5.15
C VAL A 803 -38.91 -18.60 -6.24
N VAL A 804 -40.25 -18.71 -6.36
CA VAL A 804 -40.92 -19.50 -7.42
C VAL A 804 -40.35 -19.23 -8.83
N PRO A 805 -40.13 -17.97 -9.28
CA PRO A 805 -39.57 -17.73 -10.61
C PRO A 805 -38.17 -18.30 -10.80
N PHE A 806 -37.39 -18.47 -9.72
CA PHE A 806 -36.05 -19.06 -9.76
C PHE A 806 -36.06 -20.59 -9.75
N ALA A 807 -37.21 -21.25 -9.54
CA ALA A 807 -37.30 -22.71 -9.61
C ALA A 807 -36.86 -23.26 -10.98
N GLN A 808 -37.05 -22.52 -12.07
CA GLN A 808 -36.57 -22.89 -13.41
C GLN A 808 -35.07 -22.65 -13.64
N CYS A 809 -34.35 -22.02 -12.71
CA CYS A 809 -32.92 -21.74 -12.84
C CYS A 809 -32.08 -22.97 -12.48
N LYS A 810 -31.95 -23.93 -13.39
CA LYS A 810 -31.30 -25.24 -13.13
C LYS A 810 -29.77 -25.26 -13.34
N ARG A 811 -29.12 -24.10 -13.44
CA ARG A 811 -27.65 -23.92 -13.62
C ARG A 811 -26.98 -23.11 -12.49
N ILE A 812 -27.63 -23.03 -11.34
CA ILE A 812 -27.08 -22.32 -10.18
C ILE A 812 -25.86 -23.11 -9.66
N GLU A 813 -24.72 -22.44 -9.55
CA GLU A 813 -23.48 -22.95 -8.96
C GLU A 813 -23.33 -22.52 -7.50
N ARG A 814 -23.81 -21.32 -7.13
CA ARG A 814 -23.79 -20.81 -5.75
C ARG A 814 -25.14 -20.20 -5.39
N LEU A 815 -25.73 -20.64 -4.28
CA LEU A 815 -26.99 -20.15 -3.75
C LEU A 815 -26.82 -19.68 -2.30
N THR A 816 -27.12 -18.40 -2.04
CA THR A 816 -27.06 -17.78 -0.71
C THR A 816 -28.44 -17.25 -0.32
N LEU A 817 -29.02 -17.82 0.73
CA LEU A 817 -30.36 -17.55 1.27
C LEU A 817 -30.32 -17.27 2.78
N THR A 818 -29.19 -16.76 3.27
CA THR A 818 -28.95 -16.49 4.68
C THR A 818 -30.03 -15.60 5.29
N ASN A 819 -30.55 -16.00 6.45
CA ASN A 819 -31.52 -15.27 7.27
C ASN A 819 -32.84 -14.89 6.55
N CYS A 820 -33.20 -15.59 5.47
CA CYS A 820 -34.46 -15.41 4.75
C CYS A 820 -35.63 -16.10 5.48
N SER A 821 -36.01 -15.61 6.66
CA SER A 821 -36.86 -16.31 7.64
C SER A 821 -38.27 -16.72 7.16
N GLN A 822 -38.80 -16.10 6.10
CA GLN A 822 -40.08 -16.47 5.51
C GLN A 822 -39.98 -17.58 4.44
N LEU A 823 -38.79 -18.09 4.15
CA LEU A 823 -38.63 -19.29 3.32
C LEU A 823 -38.93 -20.55 4.12
N THR A 824 -39.54 -21.52 3.47
CA THR A 824 -39.80 -22.87 4.00
C THR A 824 -39.09 -23.92 3.15
N ASP A 825 -39.22 -25.19 3.55
CA ASP A 825 -38.68 -26.31 2.79
C ASP A 825 -39.12 -26.29 1.32
N LYS A 826 -40.34 -25.82 1.05
CA LYS A 826 -40.87 -25.74 -0.32
C LYS A 826 -40.07 -24.76 -1.17
N GLY A 827 -39.91 -23.51 -0.73
CA GLY A 827 -39.23 -22.49 -1.51
C GLY A 827 -37.77 -22.86 -1.81
N VAL A 828 -37.06 -23.43 -0.83
CA VAL A 828 -35.66 -23.86 -1.04
C VAL A 828 -35.59 -25.10 -1.92
N SER A 829 -36.44 -26.11 -1.70
CA SER A 829 -36.44 -27.34 -2.49
C SER A 829 -36.80 -27.08 -3.95
N ASP A 830 -37.76 -26.20 -4.25
CA ASP A 830 -38.15 -25.83 -5.62
C ASP A 830 -36.97 -25.25 -6.42
N VAL A 831 -36.09 -24.47 -5.77
CA VAL A 831 -34.90 -23.88 -6.38
C VAL A 831 -33.78 -24.92 -6.54
N VAL A 832 -33.63 -25.83 -5.57
CA VAL A 832 -32.56 -26.85 -5.54
C VAL A 832 -32.86 -28.07 -6.41
N GLU A 833 -34.13 -28.41 -6.61
CA GLU A 833 -34.53 -29.56 -7.42
C GLU A 833 -33.98 -29.45 -8.84
N GLY A 834 -33.39 -30.51 -9.40
CA GLY A 834 -32.76 -30.51 -10.72
C GLY A 834 -31.47 -29.68 -10.87
N ASN A 835 -30.97 -29.01 -9.82
CA ASN A 835 -29.76 -28.16 -9.89
C ASN A 835 -28.46 -28.95 -9.75
N ARG A 836 -28.09 -29.71 -10.79
CA ARG A 836 -26.89 -30.59 -10.79
C ARG A 836 -25.55 -29.87 -10.77
N TYR A 837 -25.54 -28.55 -10.98
CA TYR A 837 -24.34 -27.71 -11.01
C TYR A 837 -24.04 -27.02 -9.68
N LEU A 838 -24.92 -27.16 -8.69
CA LEU A 838 -24.78 -26.50 -7.40
C LEU A 838 -23.51 -26.98 -6.70
N GLN A 839 -22.59 -26.05 -6.45
CA GLN A 839 -21.32 -26.27 -5.74
C GLN A 839 -21.37 -25.73 -4.32
N ALA A 840 -22.26 -24.79 -4.04
CA ALA A 840 -22.27 -24.06 -2.79
C ALA A 840 -23.68 -23.67 -2.40
N LEU A 841 -24.08 -24.04 -1.19
CA LEU A 841 -25.39 -23.72 -0.61
C LEU A 841 -25.21 -23.10 0.77
N ASP A 842 -25.71 -21.88 0.94
CA ASP A 842 -25.86 -21.22 2.24
C ASP A 842 -27.33 -20.96 2.52
N VAL A 843 -27.85 -21.66 3.52
CA VAL A 843 -29.24 -21.56 4.00
C VAL A 843 -29.24 -21.27 5.51
N SER A 844 -28.21 -20.55 5.98
CA SER A 844 -28.05 -20.26 7.40
C SER A 844 -29.20 -19.43 7.96
N GLU A 845 -29.50 -19.63 9.25
CA GLU A 845 -30.58 -18.98 10.00
C GLU A 845 -32.00 -19.24 9.46
N LEU A 846 -32.18 -20.24 8.58
CA LEU A 846 -33.49 -20.70 8.14
C LEU A 846 -34.09 -21.74 9.10
N ARG A 847 -34.51 -21.27 10.28
CA ARG A 847 -35.03 -22.11 11.39
C ARG A 847 -36.27 -22.94 11.06
N SER A 848 -36.98 -22.59 9.99
CA SER A 848 -38.16 -23.30 9.48
C SER A 848 -37.81 -24.59 8.75
N LEU A 849 -36.60 -24.70 8.16
CA LEU A 849 -36.17 -25.82 7.33
C LEU A 849 -36.01 -27.11 8.12
N THR A 850 -36.37 -28.22 7.48
CA THR A 850 -36.28 -29.58 8.01
C THR A 850 -35.39 -30.44 7.11
N ASP A 851 -35.29 -31.72 7.44
CA ASP A 851 -34.59 -32.73 6.64
C ASP A 851 -35.07 -32.81 5.18
N HIS A 852 -36.31 -32.38 4.89
CA HIS A 852 -36.86 -32.39 3.53
C HIS A 852 -35.97 -31.66 2.53
N THR A 853 -35.52 -30.45 2.88
CA THR A 853 -34.66 -29.65 2.00
C THR A 853 -33.33 -30.35 1.75
N LEU A 854 -32.72 -30.93 2.78
CA LEU A 854 -31.42 -31.60 2.62
C LEU A 854 -31.53 -32.94 1.87
N TYR A 855 -32.66 -33.64 1.93
CA TYR A 855 -32.92 -34.76 1.02
C TYR A 855 -33.02 -34.30 -0.42
N ALA A 856 -33.70 -33.17 -0.68
CA ALA A 856 -33.75 -32.59 -2.02
C ALA A 856 -32.33 -32.22 -2.51
N VAL A 857 -31.50 -31.62 -1.66
CA VAL A 857 -30.07 -31.34 -1.95
C VAL A 857 -29.32 -32.64 -2.27
N ALA A 858 -29.42 -33.66 -1.43
CA ALA A 858 -28.72 -34.95 -1.60
C ALA A 858 -29.10 -35.65 -2.92
N GLN A 859 -30.37 -35.56 -3.33
CA GLN A 859 -30.85 -36.18 -4.57
C GLN A 859 -30.46 -35.40 -5.83
N ASN A 860 -30.34 -34.07 -5.74
CA ASN A 860 -30.24 -33.21 -6.92
C ASN A 860 -28.87 -32.55 -7.13
N CYS A 861 -28.03 -32.44 -6.10
CA CYS A 861 -26.81 -31.62 -6.12
C CYS A 861 -25.51 -32.42 -5.89
N PRO A 862 -25.15 -33.39 -6.75
CA PRO A 862 -23.99 -34.26 -6.53
C PRO A 862 -22.62 -33.55 -6.58
N ARG A 863 -22.57 -32.31 -7.08
CA ARG A 863 -21.37 -31.47 -7.19
C ARG A 863 -21.18 -30.51 -6.02
N LEU A 864 -21.98 -30.64 -4.97
CA LEU A 864 -21.91 -29.77 -3.81
C LEU A 864 -20.52 -29.90 -3.16
N GLN A 865 -19.84 -28.77 -3.04
CA GLN A 865 -18.53 -28.61 -2.41
C GLN A 865 -18.61 -27.85 -1.10
N GLY A 866 -19.66 -27.06 -0.87
CA GLY A 866 -19.80 -26.30 0.35
C GLY A 866 -21.24 -26.21 0.82
N LEU A 867 -21.45 -26.51 2.10
CA LEU A 867 -22.76 -26.49 2.75
C LEU A 867 -22.67 -25.69 4.05
N ASN A 868 -23.51 -24.66 4.15
CA ASN A 868 -23.71 -23.89 5.38
C ASN A 868 -25.19 -23.92 5.78
N ILE A 869 -25.45 -24.57 6.90
CA ILE A 869 -26.79 -24.74 7.50
C ILE A 869 -26.79 -24.24 8.95
N THR A 870 -25.93 -23.28 9.25
CA THR A 870 -25.83 -22.66 10.59
C THR A 870 -27.22 -22.24 11.07
N GLY A 871 -27.59 -22.57 12.31
CA GLY A 871 -28.88 -22.19 12.90
C GLY A 871 -30.12 -22.94 12.36
N CYS A 872 -29.95 -23.95 11.50
CA CYS A 872 -31.07 -24.76 10.99
C CYS A 872 -31.53 -25.82 12.03
N VAL A 873 -32.25 -25.38 13.07
CA VAL A 873 -32.49 -26.17 14.29
C VAL A 873 -33.26 -27.49 14.14
N LYS A 874 -33.97 -27.72 13.01
CA LYS A 874 -34.78 -28.93 12.78
C LYS A 874 -34.11 -29.95 11.84
N VAL A 875 -32.89 -29.69 11.39
CA VAL A 875 -32.09 -30.62 10.58
C VAL A 875 -31.48 -31.69 11.49
N THR A 876 -31.60 -32.96 11.10
CA THR A 876 -31.10 -34.12 11.84
C THR A 876 -29.99 -34.85 11.08
N ASP A 877 -29.38 -35.83 11.75
CA ASP A 877 -28.37 -36.70 11.17
C ASP A 877 -28.84 -37.47 9.92
N ASP A 878 -30.13 -37.83 9.80
CA ASP A 878 -30.58 -38.69 8.70
C ASP A 878 -30.42 -38.00 7.34
N SER A 879 -30.73 -36.70 7.26
CA SER A 879 -30.54 -35.93 6.03
C SER A 879 -29.07 -35.62 5.76
N LEU A 880 -28.27 -35.37 6.80
CA LEU A 880 -26.83 -35.15 6.68
C LEU A 880 -26.07 -36.40 6.21
N THR A 881 -26.45 -37.58 6.69
CA THR A 881 -25.92 -38.85 6.18
C THR A 881 -26.24 -39.00 4.70
N ALA A 882 -27.49 -38.75 4.28
CA ALA A 882 -27.87 -38.78 2.87
C ALA A 882 -27.06 -37.79 2.01
N VAL A 883 -26.84 -36.57 2.51
CA VAL A 883 -25.97 -35.57 1.86
C VAL A 883 -24.54 -36.11 1.74
N SER A 884 -23.97 -36.66 2.81
CA SER A 884 -22.59 -37.18 2.80
C SER A 884 -22.38 -38.30 1.76
N GLU A 885 -23.36 -39.19 1.59
CA GLU A 885 -23.26 -40.33 0.67
C GLU A 885 -23.34 -39.92 -0.80
N ARG A 886 -24.13 -38.87 -1.10
CA ARG A 886 -24.41 -38.39 -2.45
C ARG A 886 -23.55 -37.20 -2.90
N CYS A 887 -23.17 -36.33 -1.97
CA CYS A 887 -22.38 -35.12 -2.21
C CYS A 887 -20.93 -35.29 -1.74
N ARG A 888 -20.21 -36.26 -2.33
CA ARG A 888 -18.86 -36.67 -1.89
C ARG A 888 -17.75 -35.65 -2.11
N GLN A 889 -18.05 -34.55 -2.81
CA GLN A 889 -17.09 -33.49 -3.13
C GLN A 889 -17.08 -32.34 -2.11
N ILE A 890 -17.76 -32.50 -0.97
CA ILE A 890 -17.78 -31.49 0.08
C ILE A 890 -16.34 -31.21 0.56
N LYS A 891 -16.00 -29.93 0.51
CA LYS A 891 -14.75 -29.31 0.97
C LYS A 891 -14.97 -28.43 2.21
N ARG A 892 -16.14 -27.81 2.34
CA ARG A 892 -16.48 -26.89 3.43
C ARG A 892 -17.82 -27.25 4.04
N LEU A 893 -17.86 -27.44 5.36
CA LEU A 893 -19.07 -27.84 6.08
C LEU A 893 -19.24 -26.97 7.33
N LYS A 894 -20.35 -26.24 7.42
CA LYS A 894 -20.70 -25.42 8.59
C LYS A 894 -22.04 -25.88 9.17
N LEU A 895 -21.99 -26.41 10.39
CA LEU A 895 -23.12 -26.98 11.13
C LEU A 895 -23.40 -26.22 12.44
N ASN A 896 -22.98 -24.96 12.53
CA ASN A 896 -23.00 -24.20 13.78
C ASN A 896 -24.43 -24.09 14.34
N GLY A 897 -24.62 -24.40 15.62
CA GLY A 897 -25.91 -24.28 16.29
C GLY A 897 -27.00 -25.19 15.70
N VAL A 898 -26.64 -26.39 15.22
CA VAL A 898 -27.59 -27.41 14.78
C VAL A 898 -27.72 -28.49 15.86
N PRO A 899 -28.69 -28.38 16.79
CA PRO A 899 -28.69 -29.12 18.05
C PRO A 899 -28.99 -30.62 17.91
N GLN A 900 -29.58 -31.05 16.78
CA GLN A 900 -29.94 -32.45 16.53
C GLN A 900 -28.80 -33.24 15.85
N VAL A 901 -27.67 -32.61 15.55
CA VAL A 901 -26.50 -33.27 14.93
C VAL A 901 -25.70 -34.02 15.97
N THR A 902 -25.50 -35.31 15.75
CA THR A 902 -24.70 -36.18 16.60
C THR A 902 -23.43 -36.65 15.89
N GLY A 903 -22.59 -37.41 16.60
CA GLY A 903 -21.43 -38.07 16.01
C GLY A 903 -21.73 -38.94 14.78
N ARG A 904 -22.97 -39.41 14.58
CA ARG A 904 -23.36 -40.24 13.42
C ARG A 904 -23.21 -39.48 12.10
N ALA A 905 -23.68 -38.23 12.01
CA ALA A 905 -23.51 -37.42 10.80
C ALA A 905 -22.03 -37.12 10.53
N ILE A 906 -21.27 -36.81 11.59
CA ILE A 906 -19.85 -36.48 11.50
C ILE A 906 -19.03 -37.68 10.99
N LEU A 907 -19.33 -38.89 11.49
CA LEU A 907 -18.74 -40.14 11.00
C LEU A 907 -19.08 -40.38 9.52
N ALA A 908 -20.32 -40.12 9.11
CA ALA A 908 -20.73 -40.29 7.72
C ALA A 908 -19.96 -39.34 6.79
N PHE A 909 -19.75 -38.07 7.19
CA PHE A 909 -18.91 -37.14 6.43
C PHE A 909 -17.43 -37.55 6.40
N ALA A 910 -16.88 -37.99 7.53
CA ALA A 910 -15.50 -38.48 7.61
C ALA A 910 -15.25 -39.66 6.66
N GLN A 911 -16.22 -40.56 6.52
CA GLN A 911 -16.13 -41.74 5.65
C GLN A 911 -16.35 -41.43 4.16
N ASN A 912 -17.34 -40.58 3.84
CA ASN A 912 -17.78 -40.39 2.46
C ASN A 912 -17.16 -39.17 1.76
N CYS A 913 -16.64 -38.19 2.51
CA CYS A 913 -16.15 -36.91 1.99
C CYS A 913 -14.68 -36.65 2.35
N PRO A 914 -13.71 -37.35 1.72
CA PRO A 914 -12.28 -37.19 2.05
C PRO A 914 -11.66 -35.85 1.60
N ALA A 915 -12.38 -35.06 0.80
CA ALA A 915 -11.92 -33.78 0.27
C ALA A 915 -12.16 -32.60 1.23
N ILE A 916 -12.69 -32.85 2.43
CA ILE A 916 -13.01 -31.81 3.39
C ILE A 916 -11.73 -31.08 3.85
N LEU A 917 -11.77 -29.75 3.76
CA LEU A 917 -10.74 -28.82 4.17
C LEU A 917 -11.13 -28.02 5.41
N GLU A 918 -12.42 -27.72 5.59
CA GLU A 918 -12.92 -26.84 6.66
C GLU A 918 -14.20 -27.43 7.25
N ILE A 919 -14.23 -27.62 8.57
CA ILE A 919 -15.42 -28.05 9.33
C ILE A 919 -15.63 -27.14 10.53
N ASP A 920 -16.85 -26.62 10.67
CA ASP A 920 -17.30 -25.82 11.81
C ASP A 920 -18.50 -26.52 12.48
N LEU A 921 -18.30 -26.97 13.72
CA LEU A 921 -19.27 -27.68 14.56
C LEU A 921 -19.62 -26.87 15.81
N HIS A 922 -19.51 -25.53 15.75
CA HIS A 922 -19.78 -24.69 16.91
C HIS A 922 -21.17 -25.00 17.52
N ASP A 923 -21.24 -25.15 18.84
CA ASP A 923 -22.46 -25.45 19.61
C ASP A 923 -23.21 -26.73 19.19
N CYS A 924 -22.53 -27.69 18.55
CA CYS A 924 -23.08 -29.03 18.26
C CYS A 924 -22.92 -29.96 19.47
N LYS A 925 -23.77 -29.78 20.49
CA LYS A 925 -23.60 -30.41 21.82
C LYS A 925 -23.65 -31.95 21.83
N LEU A 926 -24.28 -32.58 20.84
CA LEU A 926 -24.40 -34.05 20.78
C LEU A 926 -23.25 -34.73 19.99
N VAL A 927 -22.23 -33.98 19.58
CA VAL A 927 -21.04 -34.51 18.92
C VAL A 927 -20.06 -35.04 19.96
N THR A 928 -19.69 -36.33 19.85
CA THR A 928 -18.88 -37.06 20.83
C THR A 928 -17.43 -37.29 20.37
N SER A 929 -16.50 -37.47 21.31
CA SER A 929 -15.07 -37.75 21.06
C SER A 929 -14.75 -38.75 19.93
N PRO A 930 -15.37 -39.95 19.84
CA PRO A 930 -15.02 -40.93 18.79
C PRO A 930 -15.24 -40.43 17.36
N SER A 931 -16.24 -39.57 17.17
CA SER A 931 -16.54 -38.99 15.85
C SER A 931 -15.46 -38.00 15.41
N ILE A 932 -14.88 -37.26 16.36
CA ILE A 932 -13.76 -36.34 16.12
C ILE A 932 -12.47 -37.11 15.88
N THR A 933 -12.20 -38.18 16.64
CA THR A 933 -11.05 -39.06 16.39
C THR A 933 -11.09 -39.62 14.98
N SER A 934 -12.24 -40.13 14.54
CA SER A 934 -12.42 -40.65 13.19
C SER A 934 -12.22 -39.58 12.13
N LEU A 935 -12.81 -38.40 12.32
CA LEU A 935 -12.68 -37.26 11.42
C LEU A 935 -11.20 -36.84 11.25
N MET A 936 -10.47 -36.68 12.36
CA MET A 936 -9.07 -36.29 12.32
C MET A 936 -8.15 -37.39 11.77
N ALA A 937 -8.48 -38.67 11.98
CA ALA A 937 -7.72 -39.80 11.44
C ALA A 937 -7.93 -40.01 9.93
N THR A 938 -9.10 -39.66 9.40
CA THR A 938 -9.49 -39.92 8.00
C THR A 938 -9.27 -38.73 7.06
N LEU A 939 -9.19 -37.50 7.58
CA LEU A 939 -9.09 -36.27 6.78
C LEU A 939 -7.71 -35.59 6.87
N PRO A 940 -6.69 -36.05 6.12
CA PRO A 940 -5.32 -35.49 6.19
C PRO A 940 -5.20 -34.09 5.57
N SER A 941 -6.16 -33.68 4.73
CA SER A 941 -6.18 -32.35 4.08
C SER A 941 -6.92 -31.29 4.90
N LEU A 942 -7.46 -31.66 6.07
CA LEU A 942 -8.19 -30.75 6.94
C LEU A 942 -7.28 -29.58 7.36
N ARG A 943 -7.76 -28.35 7.13
CA ARG A 943 -7.06 -27.09 7.40
C ARG A 943 -7.65 -26.37 8.60
N GLU A 944 -8.95 -26.50 8.81
CA GLU A 944 -9.70 -25.83 9.86
C GLU A 944 -10.72 -26.77 10.50
N LEU A 945 -10.67 -26.86 11.83
CA LEU A 945 -11.60 -27.61 12.66
C LEU A 945 -12.03 -26.74 13.83
N ARG A 946 -13.32 -26.44 13.92
CA ARG A 946 -13.90 -25.70 15.05
C ARG A 946 -14.91 -26.56 15.79
N LEU A 947 -14.71 -26.67 17.09
CA LEU A 947 -15.44 -27.52 18.02
C LEU A 947 -15.92 -26.72 19.24
N ALA A 948 -15.96 -25.39 19.11
CA ALA A 948 -16.35 -24.51 20.20
C ALA A 948 -17.74 -24.90 20.75
N HIS A 949 -17.89 -24.95 22.07
CA HIS A 949 -19.10 -25.34 22.80
C HIS A 949 -19.59 -26.78 22.57
N CYS A 950 -18.74 -27.68 22.07
CA CYS A 950 -19.03 -29.12 22.04
C CYS A 950 -18.65 -29.76 23.38
N THR A 951 -19.63 -29.83 24.31
CA THR A 951 -19.39 -30.23 25.71
C THR A 951 -19.06 -31.72 25.90
N GLU A 952 -19.44 -32.58 24.96
CA GLU A 952 -19.22 -34.03 24.99
C GLU A 952 -17.84 -34.45 24.40
N ILE A 953 -16.94 -33.48 24.18
CA ILE A 953 -15.57 -33.73 23.71
C ILE A 953 -14.61 -33.69 24.89
N ASP A 954 -13.85 -34.77 25.05
CA ASP A 954 -12.83 -34.97 26.08
C ASP A 954 -11.48 -35.41 25.49
N ASP A 955 -10.51 -35.73 26.35
CA ASP A 955 -9.16 -36.10 25.93
C ASP A 955 -9.11 -37.32 24.99
N SER A 956 -10.07 -38.25 25.11
CA SER A 956 -10.11 -39.47 24.28
C SER A 956 -10.16 -39.14 22.79
N ALA A 957 -10.81 -38.02 22.43
CA ALA A 957 -10.91 -37.53 21.05
C ALA A 957 -9.53 -37.44 20.37
N PHE A 958 -8.50 -37.09 21.14
CA PHE A 958 -7.15 -36.85 20.64
C PHE A 958 -6.18 -37.96 21.02
N LEU A 959 -6.31 -38.52 22.24
CA LEU A 959 -5.42 -39.59 22.72
C LEU A 959 -5.55 -40.88 21.91
N GLU A 960 -6.74 -41.17 21.37
CA GLU A 960 -7.00 -42.35 20.56
C GLU A 960 -6.57 -42.20 19.08
N LEU A 961 -6.05 -41.03 18.69
CA LEU A 961 -5.52 -40.84 17.35
C LEU A 961 -4.37 -41.82 17.06
N PRO A 962 -4.28 -42.43 15.86
CA PRO A 962 -3.21 -43.35 15.49
C PRO A 962 -1.82 -42.75 15.76
N LYS A 963 -0.87 -43.52 16.31
CA LYS A 963 0.46 -43.02 16.71
C LYS A 963 1.23 -42.32 15.58
N HIS A 964 0.94 -42.65 14.32
CA HIS A 964 1.56 -42.07 13.12
C HIS A 964 0.68 -41.01 12.42
N ALA A 965 -0.47 -40.65 13.00
CA ALA A 965 -1.34 -39.64 12.43
C ALA A 965 -0.63 -38.27 12.46
N SER A 966 -0.33 -37.75 11.27
CA SER A 966 0.18 -36.40 11.04
C SER A 966 -0.82 -35.59 10.23
N MET A 967 -1.23 -34.46 10.78
CA MET A 967 -2.15 -33.49 10.19
C MET A 967 -1.39 -32.24 9.76
N ASP A 968 -0.50 -32.41 8.79
CA ASP A 968 0.38 -31.33 8.29
C ASP A 968 -0.36 -30.19 7.61
N SER A 969 -1.63 -30.38 7.24
CA SER A 969 -2.49 -29.36 6.63
C SER A 969 -3.23 -28.51 7.66
N LEU A 970 -3.39 -28.98 8.90
CA LEU A 970 -4.20 -28.32 9.91
C LEU A 970 -3.53 -27.02 10.37
N ARG A 971 -4.28 -25.91 10.32
CA ARG A 971 -3.80 -24.56 10.65
C ARG A 971 -4.62 -23.92 11.76
N ILE A 972 -5.90 -24.22 11.83
CA ILE A 972 -6.84 -23.62 12.78
C ILE A 972 -7.53 -24.74 13.54
N LEU A 973 -7.42 -24.69 14.87
CA LEU A 973 -8.15 -25.56 15.78
C LEU A 973 -8.80 -24.72 16.88
N ASP A 974 -10.11 -24.82 17.00
CA ASP A 974 -10.89 -24.15 18.05
C ASP A 974 -11.58 -25.16 18.95
N LEU A 975 -11.23 -25.14 20.24
CA LEU A 975 -11.75 -25.99 21.31
C LEU A 975 -12.36 -25.14 22.44
N THR A 976 -12.86 -23.95 22.11
CA THR A 976 -13.49 -23.07 23.10
C THR A 976 -14.59 -23.81 23.88
N ALA A 977 -14.57 -23.77 25.20
CA ALA A 977 -15.55 -24.42 26.08
C ALA A 977 -15.68 -25.95 25.94
N CYS A 978 -14.65 -26.64 25.41
CA CYS A 978 -14.51 -28.09 25.56
C CYS A 978 -13.90 -28.39 26.94
N GLU A 979 -14.71 -28.30 27.99
CA GLU A 979 -14.21 -28.24 29.39
C GLU A 979 -13.46 -29.48 29.85
N SER A 980 -13.70 -30.64 29.23
CA SER A 980 -13.09 -31.92 29.57
C SER A 980 -11.67 -32.11 28.99
N ILE A 981 -11.17 -31.13 28.22
CA ILE A 981 -9.83 -31.15 27.64
C ILE A 981 -8.76 -30.77 28.66
N ARG A 982 -7.71 -31.60 28.74
CA ARG A 982 -6.56 -31.49 29.65
C ARG A 982 -5.24 -31.50 28.88
N ASP A 983 -4.14 -31.45 29.62
CA ASP A 983 -2.79 -31.28 29.06
C ASP A 983 -2.35 -32.42 28.13
N ASP A 984 -2.73 -33.68 28.42
CA ASP A 984 -2.34 -34.84 27.61
C ASP A 984 -2.92 -34.77 26.19
N ALA A 985 -4.17 -34.31 26.06
CA ALA A 985 -4.78 -34.09 24.77
C ALA A 985 -4.09 -32.96 24.00
N VAL A 986 -3.77 -31.84 24.66
CA VAL A 986 -3.03 -30.75 24.01
C VAL A 986 -1.66 -31.22 23.52
N GLU A 987 -0.92 -31.95 24.34
CA GLU A 987 0.37 -32.52 23.94
C GLU A 987 0.23 -33.43 22.72
N ARG A 988 -0.80 -34.29 22.71
CA ARG A 988 -1.10 -35.18 21.59
C ARG A 988 -1.52 -34.42 20.32
N ILE A 989 -2.28 -33.33 20.45
CA ILE A 989 -2.68 -32.43 19.36
C ILE A 989 -1.44 -31.79 18.73
N ILE A 990 -0.53 -31.24 19.54
CA ILE A 990 0.67 -30.58 19.01
C ILE A 990 1.58 -31.57 18.28
N GLN A 991 1.67 -32.81 18.77
CA GLN A 991 2.39 -33.88 18.06
C GLN A 991 1.71 -34.25 16.72
N ALA A 992 0.37 -34.33 16.70
CA ALA A 992 -0.38 -34.62 15.48
C ALA A 992 -0.32 -33.48 14.46
N ALA A 993 -0.36 -32.23 14.91
CA ALA A 993 -0.54 -31.05 14.06
C ALA A 993 0.57 -29.99 14.31
N PRO A 994 1.83 -30.27 13.92
CA PRO A 994 2.99 -29.42 14.25
C PRO A 994 3.01 -28.06 13.51
N ARG A 995 2.11 -27.86 12.54
CA ARG A 995 2.01 -26.66 11.71
C ARG A 995 0.79 -25.78 12.05
N LEU A 996 0.17 -26.00 13.22
CA LEU A 996 -0.90 -25.14 13.72
C LEU A 996 -0.45 -23.68 13.79
N ARG A 997 -1.33 -22.79 13.33
CA ARG A 997 -1.13 -21.33 13.34
C ARG A 997 -2.04 -20.64 14.33
N ASN A 998 -3.28 -21.12 14.45
CA ASN A 998 -4.30 -20.60 15.35
C ASN A 998 -4.79 -21.74 16.25
N LEU A 999 -4.63 -21.56 17.56
CA LEU A 999 -5.10 -22.51 18.57
C LEU A 999 -5.96 -21.77 19.60
N VAL A 1000 -7.20 -22.21 19.76
CA VAL A 1000 -8.15 -21.63 20.73
C VAL A 1000 -8.51 -22.71 21.74
N LEU A 1001 -8.18 -22.48 23.01
CA LEU A 1001 -8.45 -23.36 24.16
C LEU A 1001 -9.22 -22.59 25.25
N ALA A 1002 -9.94 -21.54 24.88
CA ALA A 1002 -10.67 -20.71 25.83
C ALA A 1002 -11.68 -21.57 26.63
N LYS A 1003 -11.87 -21.30 27.91
CA LYS A 1003 -12.77 -22.04 28.83
C LYS A 1003 -12.40 -23.53 29.03
N CYS A 1004 -11.21 -23.98 28.61
CA CYS A 1004 -10.65 -25.28 28.98
C CYS A 1004 -9.97 -25.20 30.36
N ARG A 1005 -10.74 -25.32 31.44
CA ARG A 1005 -10.30 -24.96 32.81
C ARG A 1005 -9.18 -25.84 33.39
N PHE A 1006 -8.97 -27.05 32.85
CA PHE A 1006 -7.95 -27.99 33.31
C PHE A 1006 -6.59 -27.85 32.61
N ILE A 1007 -6.46 -26.88 31.70
CA ILE A 1007 -5.19 -26.56 31.04
C ILE A 1007 -4.21 -25.93 32.04
N THR A 1008 -2.99 -26.48 32.11
CA THR A 1008 -1.90 -26.01 32.97
C THR A 1008 -0.67 -25.58 32.15
N ASP A 1009 0.40 -25.17 32.84
CA ASP A 1009 1.70 -24.86 32.23
C ASP A 1009 2.24 -25.99 31.35
N ARG A 1010 1.92 -27.26 31.66
CA ARG A 1010 2.36 -28.41 30.85
C ARG A 1010 1.83 -28.36 29.44
N ALA A 1011 0.55 -28.03 29.24
CA ALA A 1011 -0.02 -27.82 27.91
C ALA A 1011 0.67 -26.67 27.18
N VAL A 1012 0.95 -25.55 27.87
CA VAL A 1012 1.63 -24.40 27.25
C VAL A 1012 3.04 -24.77 26.81
N TRP A 1013 3.79 -25.56 27.59
CA TRP A 1013 5.09 -26.08 27.17
C TRP A 1013 5.01 -26.99 25.95
N ALA A 1014 3.93 -27.76 25.80
CA ALA A 1014 3.68 -28.50 24.57
C ALA A 1014 3.42 -27.54 23.39
N ILE A 1015 2.57 -26.52 23.58
CA ILE A 1015 2.28 -25.48 22.57
C ILE A 1015 3.56 -24.78 22.09
N CYS A 1016 4.54 -24.55 22.97
CA CYS A 1016 5.84 -23.99 22.61
C CYS A 1016 6.56 -24.75 21.49
N LYS A 1017 6.30 -26.05 21.31
CA LYS A 1017 6.88 -26.87 20.24
C LYS A 1017 6.42 -26.45 18.83
N LEU A 1018 5.35 -25.66 18.71
CA LEU A 1018 4.90 -25.07 17.42
C LEU A 1018 5.84 -23.98 16.90
N GLY A 1019 6.61 -23.34 17.79
CA GLY A 1019 7.61 -22.33 17.46
C GLY A 1019 7.11 -21.21 16.52
N LYS A 1020 7.78 -21.06 15.36
CA LYS A 1020 7.48 -19.98 14.38
C LYS A 1020 6.14 -20.12 13.66
N ASN A 1021 5.43 -21.23 13.82
CA ASN A 1021 4.16 -21.45 13.14
C ASN A 1021 3.00 -20.75 13.85
N LEU A 1022 3.06 -20.63 15.18
CA LEU A 1022 1.99 -20.09 16.00
C LEU A 1022 1.89 -18.57 15.86
N HIS A 1023 0.71 -18.08 15.45
CA HIS A 1023 0.41 -16.66 15.27
C HIS A 1023 -0.75 -16.18 16.15
N TYR A 1024 -1.70 -17.07 16.46
CA TYR A 1024 -2.88 -16.79 17.28
C TYR A 1024 -2.98 -17.85 18.37
N VAL A 1025 -3.10 -17.43 19.62
CA VAL A 1025 -3.38 -18.35 20.73
C VAL A 1025 -4.36 -17.73 21.73
N HIS A 1026 -5.41 -18.44 22.08
CA HIS A 1026 -6.38 -17.98 23.07
C HIS A 1026 -6.53 -19.02 24.17
N LEU A 1027 -6.14 -18.64 25.38
CA LEU A 1027 -6.10 -19.46 26.59
C LEU A 1027 -6.97 -18.82 27.69
N GLY A 1028 -8.04 -18.11 27.31
CA GLY A 1028 -8.90 -17.43 28.27
C GLY A 1028 -9.60 -18.44 29.18
N HIS A 1029 -9.81 -18.14 30.46
CA HIS A 1029 -10.37 -19.01 31.49
C HIS A 1029 -9.55 -20.27 31.80
N CYS A 1030 -8.28 -20.33 31.38
CA CYS A 1030 -7.33 -21.36 31.81
C CYS A 1030 -6.60 -20.92 33.09
N SER A 1031 -7.30 -20.94 34.23
CA SER A 1031 -6.84 -20.33 35.50
C SER A 1031 -5.60 -20.96 36.14
N ASN A 1032 -5.12 -22.09 35.63
CA ASN A 1032 -3.94 -22.80 36.16
C ASN A 1032 -2.64 -22.48 35.42
N ILE A 1033 -2.69 -21.54 34.46
CA ILE A 1033 -1.49 -21.05 33.76
C ILE A 1033 -0.78 -20.00 34.64
N THR A 1034 0.53 -20.16 34.80
CA THR A 1034 1.40 -19.25 35.58
C THR A 1034 2.31 -18.42 34.67
N ASP A 1035 3.04 -17.47 35.27
CA ASP A 1035 4.02 -16.67 34.54
C ASP A 1035 5.07 -17.52 33.83
N ALA A 1036 5.54 -18.61 34.45
CA ALA A 1036 6.60 -19.46 33.87
C ALA A 1036 6.23 -20.00 32.49
N ALA A 1037 4.96 -20.39 32.28
CA ALA A 1037 4.46 -20.83 30.99
C ALA A 1037 4.42 -19.71 29.95
N VAL A 1038 3.91 -18.53 30.30
CA VAL A 1038 3.82 -17.38 29.39
C VAL A 1038 5.21 -16.92 28.94
N ILE A 1039 6.17 -16.86 29.86
CA ILE A 1039 7.57 -16.52 29.57
C ILE A 1039 8.16 -17.50 28.55
N GLN A 1040 7.95 -18.80 28.76
CA GLN A 1040 8.46 -19.83 27.85
C GLN A 1040 7.77 -19.78 26.48
N LEU A 1041 6.47 -19.47 26.45
CA LEU A 1041 5.70 -19.29 25.24
C LEU A 1041 6.24 -18.14 24.39
N VAL A 1042 6.51 -16.98 24.99
CA VAL A 1042 7.10 -15.81 24.31
C VAL A 1042 8.47 -16.13 23.71
N LYS A 1043 9.34 -16.81 24.49
CA LYS A 1043 10.69 -17.19 24.02
C LYS A 1043 10.64 -18.13 22.81
N SER A 1044 9.70 -19.08 22.82
CA SER A 1044 9.61 -20.11 21.79
C SER A 1044 8.83 -19.66 20.54
N CYS A 1045 7.79 -18.84 20.73
CA CYS A 1045 6.81 -18.47 19.70
C CYS A 1045 6.80 -16.96 19.43
N ASN A 1046 7.92 -16.41 18.93
CA ASN A 1046 8.10 -14.97 18.74
C ASN A 1046 7.25 -14.31 17.61
N ARG A 1047 6.47 -15.10 16.86
CA ARG A 1047 5.61 -14.60 15.76
C ARG A 1047 4.14 -14.42 16.16
N ILE A 1048 3.81 -14.60 17.43
CA ILE A 1048 2.47 -14.37 17.97
C ILE A 1048 2.04 -12.93 17.68
N ARG A 1049 0.86 -12.79 17.09
CA ARG A 1049 0.21 -11.51 16.77
C ARG A 1049 -1.02 -11.25 17.64
N TYR A 1050 -1.69 -12.32 18.05
CA TYR A 1050 -2.82 -12.25 18.96
C TYR A 1050 -2.65 -13.31 20.06
N ILE A 1051 -2.67 -12.84 21.31
CA ILE A 1051 -2.82 -13.66 22.49
C ILE A 1051 -4.00 -13.19 23.36
N ASP A 1052 -4.77 -14.14 23.89
CA ASP A 1052 -5.82 -13.85 24.86
C ASP A 1052 -5.69 -14.76 26.09
N LEU A 1053 -5.55 -14.14 27.25
CA LEU A 1053 -5.33 -14.75 28.56
C LEU A 1053 -6.38 -14.29 29.58
N ALA A 1054 -7.59 -13.94 29.11
CA ALA A 1054 -8.68 -13.54 30.00
C ALA A 1054 -8.88 -14.54 31.15
N CYS A 1055 -9.20 -14.10 32.36
CA CYS A 1055 -9.47 -14.91 33.56
C CYS A 1055 -8.32 -15.86 33.97
N CYS A 1056 -7.09 -15.63 33.51
CA CYS A 1056 -5.91 -16.33 34.01
C CYS A 1056 -5.39 -15.64 35.29
N ASN A 1057 -5.98 -16.00 36.43
CA ASN A 1057 -5.83 -15.27 37.70
C ASN A 1057 -4.43 -15.39 38.36
N ARG A 1058 -3.59 -16.32 37.89
CA ARG A 1058 -2.23 -16.53 38.42
C ARG A 1058 -1.16 -15.75 37.65
N LEU A 1059 -1.54 -14.99 36.63
CA LEU A 1059 -0.63 -14.16 35.84
C LEU A 1059 -0.39 -12.82 36.53
N THR A 1060 0.86 -12.45 36.68
CA THR A 1060 1.29 -11.17 37.26
C THR A 1060 1.84 -10.23 36.19
N ASP A 1061 2.33 -9.07 36.60
CA ASP A 1061 2.98 -8.11 35.71
C ASP A 1061 4.18 -8.71 34.93
N VAL A 1062 4.83 -9.73 35.49
CA VAL A 1062 5.97 -10.42 34.86
C VAL A 1062 5.57 -11.04 33.52
N SER A 1063 4.40 -11.67 33.44
CA SER A 1063 3.87 -12.24 32.19
C SER A 1063 3.69 -11.17 31.12
N VAL A 1064 3.07 -10.05 31.48
CA VAL A 1064 2.73 -8.99 30.54
C VAL A 1064 3.99 -8.25 30.07
N GLN A 1065 4.96 -8.03 30.96
CA GLN A 1065 6.28 -7.49 30.60
C GLN A 1065 6.98 -8.35 29.54
N GLN A 1066 6.91 -9.67 29.68
CA GLN A 1066 7.49 -10.58 28.69
C GLN A 1066 6.68 -10.59 27.39
N LEU A 1067 5.35 -10.59 27.45
CA LEU A 1067 4.50 -10.46 26.26
C LEU A 1067 4.74 -9.15 25.49
N ALA A 1068 5.03 -8.07 26.20
CA ALA A 1068 5.37 -6.78 25.60
C ALA A 1068 6.64 -6.86 24.73
N THR A 1069 7.52 -7.84 24.91
CA THR A 1069 8.71 -8.03 24.05
C THR A 1069 8.39 -8.58 22.65
N LEU A 1070 7.21 -9.15 22.42
CA LEU A 1070 6.86 -9.78 21.15
C LEU A 1070 6.81 -8.78 19.98
N PRO A 1071 7.63 -8.91 18.93
CA PRO A 1071 7.80 -7.84 17.92
C PRO A 1071 6.59 -7.63 17.01
N LYS A 1072 5.67 -8.60 16.92
CA LYS A 1072 4.49 -8.56 16.03
C LYS A 1072 3.16 -8.59 16.76
N LEU A 1073 3.15 -8.39 18.08
CA LEU A 1073 1.93 -8.41 18.89
C LEU A 1073 1.04 -7.22 18.53
N ARG A 1074 -0.16 -7.51 18.04
CA ARG A 1074 -1.18 -6.53 17.64
C ARG A 1074 -2.41 -6.56 18.54
N ARG A 1075 -2.75 -7.72 19.11
CA ARG A 1075 -3.95 -7.88 19.94
C ARG A 1075 -3.62 -8.63 21.23
N ILE A 1076 -4.08 -8.10 22.36
CA ILE A 1076 -3.92 -8.72 23.66
C ILE A 1076 -5.22 -8.67 24.49
N GLY A 1077 -5.61 -9.80 25.06
CA GLY A 1077 -6.73 -9.91 25.99
C GLY A 1077 -6.27 -10.34 27.38
N LEU A 1078 -6.61 -9.56 28.41
CA LEU A 1078 -6.25 -9.78 29.82
C LEU A 1078 -7.46 -9.54 30.75
N VAL A 1079 -8.68 -9.72 30.23
CA VAL A 1079 -9.93 -9.49 30.97
C VAL A 1079 -9.93 -10.27 32.29
N LYS A 1080 -10.26 -9.65 33.43
CA LYS A 1080 -10.29 -10.28 34.78
C LYS A 1080 -8.93 -10.82 35.28
N CYS A 1081 -7.79 -10.39 34.75
CA CYS A 1081 -6.48 -10.71 35.34
C CYS A 1081 -6.21 -9.82 36.57
N GLN A 1082 -6.62 -10.25 37.76
CA GLN A 1082 -6.65 -9.41 38.97
C GLN A 1082 -5.27 -8.99 39.53
N LEU A 1083 -4.21 -9.69 39.16
CA LEU A 1083 -2.84 -9.41 39.61
C LEU A 1083 -2.06 -8.51 38.63
N VAL A 1084 -2.69 -8.11 37.51
CA VAL A 1084 -2.15 -7.14 36.55
C VAL A 1084 -2.36 -5.73 37.10
N THR A 1085 -1.28 -4.96 37.19
CA THR A 1085 -1.27 -3.58 37.68
C THR A 1085 -0.83 -2.61 36.58
N ASN A 1086 -0.62 -1.34 36.93
CA ASN A 1086 -0.07 -0.36 36.00
C ASN A 1086 1.31 -0.76 35.45
N GLU A 1087 2.12 -1.54 36.18
CA GLU A 1087 3.43 -2.01 35.67
C GLU A 1087 3.29 -2.81 34.36
N SER A 1088 2.27 -3.67 34.25
CA SER A 1088 1.93 -4.36 33.01
C SER A 1088 1.61 -3.39 31.88
N ILE A 1089 0.81 -2.36 32.19
CA ILE A 1089 0.34 -1.40 31.21
C ILE A 1089 1.50 -0.52 30.72
N LEU A 1090 2.35 -0.07 31.64
CA LEU A 1090 3.58 0.64 31.34
C LEU A 1090 4.51 -0.22 30.48
N ALA A 1091 4.61 -1.52 30.74
CA ALA A 1091 5.40 -2.41 29.91
C ALA A 1091 4.84 -2.56 28.48
N LEU A 1092 3.51 -2.65 28.32
CA LEU A 1092 2.86 -2.66 26.99
C LEU A 1092 3.00 -1.31 26.26
N ALA A 1093 3.08 -0.23 27.03
CA ALA A 1093 3.30 1.13 26.56
C ALA A 1093 4.77 1.40 26.20
N ARG A 1094 5.74 0.67 26.77
CA ARG A 1094 7.17 0.93 26.50
C ARG A 1094 7.50 0.74 25.01
N PRO A 1095 8.24 1.68 24.40
CA PRO A 1095 8.74 1.53 23.03
C PRO A 1095 9.61 0.28 22.91
N LYS A 1096 9.33 -0.58 21.93
CA LYS A 1096 10.19 -1.75 21.67
C LYS A 1096 11.48 -1.27 21.01
N VAL A 1097 12.61 -1.72 21.54
CA VAL A 1097 13.99 -1.29 21.22
C VAL A 1097 14.32 -1.30 19.71
N SER A 1098 13.60 -2.07 18.89
CA SER A 1098 13.85 -2.17 17.44
C SER A 1098 12.92 -1.35 16.54
N THR A 1099 11.84 -0.73 17.04
CA THR A 1099 10.82 -0.07 16.18
C THR A 1099 10.30 1.28 16.70
N GLY A 1100 10.58 1.66 17.95
CA GLY A 1100 10.21 2.98 18.50
C GLY A 1100 8.72 3.22 18.77
N VAL A 1101 7.80 2.37 18.28
CA VAL A 1101 6.34 2.52 18.50
C VAL A 1101 5.67 1.15 18.71
N SER A 1102 4.73 1.06 19.66
CA SER A 1102 3.96 -0.16 19.92
C SER A 1102 3.08 -0.55 18.72
N CYS A 1103 3.10 -1.83 18.33
CA CYS A 1103 2.27 -2.39 17.24
C CYS A 1103 0.84 -2.77 17.69
N LEU A 1104 0.47 -2.47 18.94
CA LEU A 1104 -0.82 -2.83 19.51
C LEU A 1104 -1.96 -2.05 18.85
N GLU A 1105 -2.99 -2.78 18.45
CA GLU A 1105 -4.20 -2.28 17.80
C GLU A 1105 -5.46 -2.52 18.62
N ARG A 1106 -5.49 -3.61 19.40
CA ARG A 1106 -6.63 -3.94 20.27
C ARG A 1106 -6.17 -4.45 21.62
N VAL A 1107 -6.70 -3.87 22.70
CA VAL A 1107 -6.37 -4.22 24.08
C VAL A 1107 -7.65 -4.42 24.87
N HIS A 1108 -7.82 -5.60 25.49
CA HIS A 1108 -8.95 -5.90 26.37
C HIS A 1108 -8.49 -6.06 27.81
N LEU A 1109 -8.91 -5.14 28.68
CA LEU A 1109 -8.50 -5.04 30.11
C LEU A 1109 -9.73 -4.96 31.05
N SER A 1110 -10.89 -5.42 30.59
CA SER A 1110 -12.12 -5.38 31.37
C SER A 1110 -11.94 -6.10 32.73
N TYR A 1111 -12.47 -5.52 33.80
CA TYR A 1111 -12.37 -6.02 35.18
C TYR A 1111 -10.94 -6.19 35.73
N CYS A 1112 -9.95 -5.52 35.15
CA CYS A 1112 -8.63 -5.35 35.77
C CYS A 1112 -8.71 -4.19 36.77
N ILE A 1113 -9.18 -4.48 37.99
CA ILE A 1113 -9.57 -3.47 38.98
C ILE A 1113 -8.42 -2.64 39.58
N LYS A 1114 -7.16 -3.07 39.39
CA LYS A 1114 -5.96 -2.38 39.88
C LYS A 1114 -5.39 -1.36 38.89
N LEU A 1115 -6.06 -1.15 37.75
CA LEU A 1115 -5.64 -0.19 36.75
C LEU A 1115 -6.10 1.22 37.13
N THR A 1116 -5.18 2.18 37.06
CA THR A 1116 -5.51 3.59 37.29
C THR A 1116 -5.72 4.34 35.98
N MET A 1117 -6.27 5.55 36.10
CA MET A 1117 -6.39 6.48 34.99
C MET A 1117 -5.03 6.72 34.33
N ASP A 1118 -3.99 7.00 35.13
CA ASP A 1118 -2.64 7.29 34.65
C ASP A 1118 -2.01 6.14 33.86
N GLY A 1119 -2.26 4.89 34.28
CA GLY A 1119 -1.78 3.71 33.57
C GLY A 1119 -2.38 3.61 32.16
N ILE A 1120 -3.70 3.72 32.07
CA ILE A 1120 -4.43 3.67 30.79
C ILE A 1120 -4.11 4.88 29.92
N HIS A 1121 -3.97 6.06 30.53
CA HIS A 1121 -3.55 7.29 29.86
C HIS A 1121 -2.17 7.12 29.21
N THR A 1122 -1.22 6.55 29.96
CA THR A 1122 0.11 6.19 29.43
C THR A 1122 0.02 5.18 28.29
N LEU A 1123 -0.83 4.16 28.41
CA LEU A 1123 -1.06 3.18 27.34
C LEU A 1123 -1.58 3.82 26.05
N LEU A 1124 -2.60 4.68 26.17
CA LEU A 1124 -3.23 5.36 25.04
C LEU A 1124 -2.22 6.25 24.31
N ASN A 1125 -1.37 6.96 25.06
CA ASN A 1125 -0.38 7.89 24.49
C ASN A 1125 0.80 7.18 23.83
N ASN A 1126 1.20 6.00 24.32
CA ASN A 1126 2.33 5.27 23.74
C ASN A 1126 1.93 4.19 22.70
N CYS A 1127 0.63 3.91 22.55
CA CYS A 1127 0.09 2.98 21.55
C CYS A 1127 -0.81 3.72 20.54
N PRO A 1128 -0.26 4.45 19.54
CA PRO A 1128 -1.04 5.29 18.64
C PRO A 1128 -1.92 4.50 17.66
N ARG A 1129 -1.58 3.23 17.38
CA ARG A 1129 -2.38 2.34 16.52
C ARG A 1129 -3.54 1.67 17.26
N LEU A 1130 -3.72 1.93 18.55
CA LEU A 1130 -4.78 1.35 19.36
C LEU A 1130 -6.14 1.89 18.90
N THR A 1131 -6.92 1.05 18.22
CA THR A 1131 -8.26 1.36 17.70
C THR A 1131 -9.37 0.71 18.53
N HIS A 1132 -9.03 -0.13 19.50
CA HIS A 1132 -9.99 -0.75 20.39
C HIS A 1132 -9.42 -0.91 21.80
N LEU A 1133 -10.13 -0.36 22.79
CA LEU A 1133 -9.79 -0.48 24.20
C LEU A 1133 -11.06 -0.83 25.00
N SER A 1134 -10.99 -1.90 25.77
CA SER A 1134 -12.12 -2.39 26.57
C SER A 1134 -11.77 -2.36 28.06
N LEU A 1135 -12.51 -1.55 28.83
CA LEU A 1135 -12.32 -1.26 30.26
C LEU A 1135 -13.59 -1.50 31.08
N THR A 1136 -14.53 -2.29 30.56
CA THR A 1136 -15.77 -2.68 31.25
C THR A 1136 -15.47 -3.15 32.68
N GLY A 1137 -16.17 -2.60 33.67
CA GLY A 1137 -15.98 -2.94 35.08
C GLY A 1137 -14.69 -2.41 35.74
N VAL A 1138 -13.96 -1.49 35.10
CA VAL A 1138 -12.87 -0.72 35.73
C VAL A 1138 -13.47 0.57 36.29
N GLN A 1139 -13.59 0.66 37.61
CA GLN A 1139 -14.38 1.70 38.29
C GLN A 1139 -13.97 3.14 37.93
N ALA A 1140 -12.67 3.37 37.72
CA ALA A 1140 -12.14 4.69 37.35
C ALA A 1140 -12.70 5.21 36.01
N PHE A 1141 -13.22 4.33 35.15
CA PHE A 1141 -13.70 4.66 33.79
C PHE A 1141 -15.22 4.63 33.64
N LEU A 1142 -15.97 4.42 34.72
CA LEU A 1142 -17.44 4.44 34.72
C LEU A 1142 -18.04 5.83 34.99
N LEU A 1143 -17.22 6.87 34.95
CA LEU A 1143 -17.68 8.24 35.12
C LEU A 1143 -18.52 8.67 33.90
N PRO A 1144 -19.63 9.41 34.08
CA PRO A 1144 -20.50 9.86 32.97
C PRO A 1144 -19.75 10.62 31.87
N GLU A 1145 -18.74 11.38 32.27
CA GLU A 1145 -17.86 12.15 31.41
C GLU A 1145 -16.88 11.34 30.55
N LEU A 1146 -16.58 10.09 30.95
CA LEU A 1146 -15.74 9.16 30.19
C LEU A 1146 -16.58 8.21 29.34
N THR A 1147 -17.70 7.77 29.88
CA THR A 1147 -18.61 6.81 29.23
C THR A 1147 -19.29 7.41 27.99
N VAL A 1148 -19.32 8.74 27.84
CA VAL A 1148 -19.82 9.42 26.62
C VAL A 1148 -19.04 9.05 25.35
N PHE A 1149 -17.78 8.63 25.47
CA PHE A 1149 -16.95 8.19 24.32
C PHE A 1149 -17.07 6.70 24.04
N CYS A 1150 -17.75 5.95 24.91
CA CYS A 1150 -18.02 4.54 24.69
C CYS A 1150 -18.98 4.37 23.52
N ARG A 1151 -18.88 3.22 22.85
CA ARG A 1151 -19.97 2.76 21.99
C ARG A 1151 -21.18 2.41 22.85
N GLU A 1152 -22.36 2.35 22.24
CA GLU A 1152 -23.55 1.90 22.95
C GLU A 1152 -23.38 0.45 23.44
N ALA A 1153 -23.88 0.18 24.65
CA ALA A 1153 -23.90 -1.16 25.19
C ALA A 1153 -24.85 -2.03 24.34
N PRO A 1154 -24.50 -3.29 24.05
CA PRO A 1154 -25.37 -4.16 23.27
C PRO A 1154 -26.77 -4.29 23.90
N PRO A 1155 -27.85 -4.28 23.09
CA PRO A 1155 -29.22 -4.31 23.59
C PRO A 1155 -29.57 -5.59 24.37
N GLU A 1156 -28.82 -6.67 24.19
CA GLU A 1156 -28.95 -7.93 24.90
C GLU A 1156 -28.34 -7.92 26.32
N PHE A 1157 -27.62 -6.87 26.72
CA PHE A 1157 -27.02 -6.78 28.05
C PHE A 1157 -28.08 -6.44 29.11
N THR A 1158 -27.99 -7.09 30.28
CA THR A 1158 -28.84 -6.75 31.42
C THR A 1158 -28.55 -5.33 31.91
N HIS A 1159 -29.48 -4.72 32.64
CA HIS A 1159 -29.29 -3.36 33.18
C HIS A 1159 -27.95 -3.25 33.94
N GLN A 1160 -27.65 -4.21 34.81
CA GLN A 1160 -26.38 -4.28 35.55
C GLN A 1160 -25.15 -4.37 34.64
N GLN A 1161 -25.24 -5.04 33.49
CA GLN A 1161 -24.12 -5.16 32.55
C GLN A 1161 -23.92 -3.90 31.73
N ARG A 1162 -25.00 -3.20 31.39
CA ARG A 1162 -24.94 -1.89 30.73
C ARG A 1162 -24.37 -0.83 31.68
N ASP A 1163 -24.71 -0.89 32.96
CA ASP A 1163 -24.20 0.04 33.98
C ASP A 1163 -22.68 0.01 34.13
N VAL A 1164 -22.05 -1.14 33.85
CA VAL A 1164 -20.58 -1.31 33.93
C VAL A 1164 -19.90 -1.36 32.56
N PHE A 1165 -20.64 -1.16 31.47
CA PHE A 1165 -20.12 -1.25 30.10
C PHE A 1165 -19.22 -0.06 29.78
N CYS A 1166 -17.97 -0.35 29.40
CA CYS A 1166 -17.00 0.69 29.07
C CYS A 1166 -16.07 0.19 27.96
N VAL A 1167 -16.44 0.47 26.71
CA VAL A 1167 -15.71 0.02 25.52
C VAL A 1167 -15.58 1.15 24.51
N PHE A 1168 -14.34 1.43 24.14
CA PHE A 1168 -13.94 2.46 23.19
C PHE A 1168 -13.51 1.79 21.89
N SER A 1169 -14.01 2.26 20.75
CA SER A 1169 -13.71 1.70 19.43
C SER A 1169 -13.59 2.81 18.39
N GLY A 1170 -12.60 2.69 17.50
CA GLY A 1170 -12.27 3.68 16.48
C GLY A 1170 -12.15 5.06 17.11
N GLU A 1171 -13.00 5.97 16.65
CA GLU A 1171 -13.12 7.34 17.12
C GLU A 1171 -13.36 7.47 18.64
N GLY A 1172 -14.02 6.49 19.27
CA GLY A 1172 -14.20 6.47 20.73
C GLY A 1172 -12.89 6.36 21.51
N VAL A 1173 -11.88 5.67 20.95
CA VAL A 1173 -10.54 5.58 21.59
C VAL A 1173 -9.80 6.91 21.46
N CYS A 1174 -9.91 7.57 20.30
CA CYS A 1174 -9.32 8.89 20.06
C CYS A 1174 -9.92 9.91 21.02
N ARG A 1175 -11.26 10.02 21.08
CA ARG A 1175 -11.94 10.97 21.98
C ARG A 1175 -11.66 10.71 23.47
N LEU A 1176 -11.53 9.45 23.90
CA LEU A 1176 -11.11 9.13 25.27
C LEU A 1176 -9.67 9.61 25.54
N ARG A 1177 -8.75 9.34 24.60
CA ARG A 1177 -7.35 9.78 24.71
C ARG A 1177 -7.29 11.30 24.85
N ASP A 1178 -8.04 12.01 24.03
CA ASP A 1178 -8.09 13.47 24.03
C ASP A 1178 -8.67 13.99 25.36
N TYR A 1179 -9.79 13.42 25.83
CA TYR A 1179 -10.41 13.79 27.11
C TYR A 1179 -9.49 13.56 28.33
N LEU A 1180 -8.73 12.47 28.35
CA LEU A 1180 -7.80 12.19 29.45
C LEU A 1180 -6.57 13.07 29.40
N ASN A 1181 -6.06 13.38 28.22
CA ASN A 1181 -5.04 14.42 28.07
C ASN A 1181 -5.57 15.72 28.68
N GLN A 1182 -6.82 16.08 28.37
CA GLN A 1182 -7.53 17.29 28.76
C GLN A 1182 -7.65 17.59 30.25
N ASN A 1183 -8.03 16.58 31.04
CA ASN A 1183 -8.47 16.77 32.42
C ASN A 1183 -7.35 16.59 33.47
N VAL A 1184 -6.11 16.35 33.03
CA VAL A 1184 -4.97 16.32 33.94
C VAL A 1184 -4.57 17.76 34.27
N THR A 1185 -5.09 18.26 35.39
CA THR A 1185 -4.61 19.50 36.02
C THR A 1185 -3.22 19.20 36.62
N PRO A 1186 -2.19 20.07 36.48
CA PRO A 1186 -0.92 19.84 37.16
C PRO A 1186 -1.16 19.85 38.67
N GLN A 1187 -0.97 18.72 39.35
CA GLN A 1187 -0.90 18.70 40.80
C GLN A 1187 0.29 19.56 41.22
N ARG A 1188 -0.01 20.80 41.63
CA ARG A 1188 0.88 21.60 42.47
C ARG A 1188 0.92 20.93 43.83
N ASP A 1189 2.08 20.41 44.19
CA ASP A 1189 2.40 20.15 45.58
C ASP A 1189 2.23 21.44 46.38
N LEU A 1190 1.63 21.26 47.55
CA LEU A 1190 1.29 22.25 48.55
C LEU A 1190 2.55 22.92 49.11
N THR A 1191 2.69 24.23 48.87
CA THR A 1191 3.12 25.17 49.92
C THR A 1191 2.37 26.49 49.71
N GLU A 1192 1.44 26.75 50.60
CA GLU A 1192 0.78 28.05 50.80
C GLU A 1192 1.82 29.10 51.18
N VAL A 1193 1.79 30.26 50.51
CA VAL A 1193 2.10 31.55 51.15
C VAL A 1193 1.16 32.60 50.58
N THR A 1194 0.15 32.95 51.37
CA THR A 1194 -0.64 34.18 51.24
C THR A 1194 0.17 35.35 51.79
N MET A 1195 0.32 36.43 51.02
CA MET A 1195 0.66 37.75 51.55
C MET A 1195 -0.66 38.45 51.93
N TYR A 1196 -0.80 38.88 53.19
CA TYR A 1196 -1.13 40.26 53.58
C TYR A 1196 -1.15 40.36 55.13
N ASP A 1197 -0.62 41.50 55.57
CA ASP A 1197 -0.83 42.23 56.82
C ASP A 1197 0.00 41.90 58.08
N ASP A 1198 0.86 42.88 58.35
CA ASP A 1198 1.00 43.64 59.60
C ASP A 1198 1.77 43.07 60.80
N ASP A 1199 2.74 43.91 61.16
CA ASP A 1199 3.13 44.34 62.50
C ASP A 1199 4.10 43.52 63.36
N ASP A 1200 5.12 44.29 63.78
CA ASP A 1200 5.79 44.31 65.07
C ASP A 1200 6.96 43.37 65.37
N GLU A 1201 8.10 44.05 65.51
CA GLU A 1201 8.98 44.07 66.68
C GLU A 1201 10.01 42.95 66.94
N LEU A 1202 11.26 43.44 66.93
CA LEU A 1202 12.28 43.31 67.98
C LEU A 1202 13.10 42.00 68.10
N ASP A 1203 14.39 42.22 67.83
CA ASP A 1203 15.52 42.02 68.73
C ASP A 1203 16.08 40.62 69.05
N GLU A 1204 17.40 40.58 68.83
CA GLU A 1204 18.43 40.10 69.75
C GLU A 1204 18.65 38.59 69.94
N ASP A 1205 19.78 38.20 69.35
CA ASP A 1205 20.95 37.65 70.03
C ASP A 1205 21.10 36.16 70.35
N GLU A 1206 22.34 35.76 70.05
CA GLU A 1206 23.23 34.84 70.75
C GLU A 1206 22.89 33.35 70.87
N GLY A 1207 23.91 32.55 70.54
CA GLY A 1207 24.41 31.65 71.59
C GLY A 1207 24.53 30.16 71.24
N GLN A 1208 25.56 29.82 70.45
CA GLN A 1208 26.71 29.01 70.91
C GLN A 1208 26.51 27.58 71.53
N VAL A 1209 27.54 26.75 71.25
CA VAL A 1209 28.07 25.61 72.06
C VAL A 1209 27.73 24.17 71.62
N THR A 1210 28.53 23.69 70.67
CA THR A 1210 29.46 22.52 70.71
C THR A 1210 29.21 21.29 71.61
N GLY A 1211 29.48 20.10 71.05
CA GLY A 1211 29.80 18.87 71.80
C GLY A 1211 30.22 17.64 70.95
N LEU A 1212 31.53 17.55 70.63
CA LEU A 1212 32.46 16.39 70.70
C LEU A 1212 31.98 14.95 70.33
N MET A 1213 32.53 14.35 69.26
CA MET A 1213 33.71 13.44 69.18
C MET A 1213 33.48 11.95 69.57
N HIS A 1214 33.70 11.02 68.63
CA HIS A 1214 34.94 10.21 68.56
C HIS A 1214 35.06 9.28 67.33
N ALA A 1215 36.27 9.32 66.74
CA ALA A 1215 37.13 8.20 66.29
C ALA A 1215 36.96 7.47 64.93
N ALA A 1216 38.11 7.48 64.23
CA ALA A 1216 38.76 6.40 63.46
C ALA A 1216 38.61 6.37 61.92
N ALA A 1217 39.31 7.30 61.27
CA ALA A 1217 40.50 7.14 60.42
C ALA A 1217 40.74 5.88 59.53
N ILE A 1218 41.52 6.18 58.46
CA ILE A 1218 42.48 5.38 57.67
C ILE A 1218 41.91 4.93 56.32
N ASN A 1219 42.47 5.21 55.13
CA ASN A 1219 43.70 5.84 54.58
C ASN A 1219 43.50 5.78 53.04
N ASP A 1220 44.24 6.37 52.12
CA ASP A 1220 45.27 7.42 51.99
C ASP A 1220 45.48 7.58 50.46
N ASP A 1221 46.24 8.60 50.09
CA ASP A 1221 47.02 8.77 48.85
C ASP A 1221 46.40 9.60 47.71
N ASP A 1222 46.36 10.91 47.98
CA ASP A 1222 47.30 11.92 47.45
C ASP A 1222 47.45 12.23 45.93
N TYR A 1223 47.75 13.52 45.74
CA TYR A 1223 48.40 14.24 44.64
C TYR A 1223 47.55 14.96 43.58
N ILE A 1224 47.04 16.12 44.02
CA ILE A 1224 47.41 17.49 43.56
C ILE A 1224 48.28 17.59 42.29
N ASP A 1225 47.81 18.32 41.26
CA ASP A 1225 48.14 19.73 41.00
C ASP A 1225 48.43 20.13 39.53
N ILE A 1226 47.99 21.36 39.24
CA ILE A 1226 48.40 22.34 38.20
C ILE A 1226 48.33 21.98 36.70
N GLY A 1227 47.61 22.83 35.96
CA GLY A 1227 48.12 23.32 34.67
C GLY A 1227 47.12 23.59 33.55
N HIS A 1228 46.53 24.78 33.58
CA HIS A 1228 46.35 25.79 32.51
C HIS A 1228 46.76 25.49 31.02
N PRO A 1229 46.33 26.32 30.04
CA PRO A 1229 45.43 25.93 28.95
C PRO A 1229 46.05 26.08 27.53
N HIS A 1230 45.20 25.88 26.52
CA HIS A 1230 45.30 26.21 25.08
C HIS A 1230 45.57 25.05 24.11
N GLY A 1231 44.71 25.01 23.08
CA GLY A 1231 44.74 24.11 21.92
C GLY A 1231 43.38 24.05 21.27
#